data_AF-A0A4Q3D6F8-F1
#
_entry.id   AF-A0A4Q3D6F8-F1
#
_cell.length_a   1.000
_cell.length_b   1.000
_cell.length_c   1.000
_cell.angle_alpha   90.00
_cell.angle_beta   90.00
_cell.angle_gamma   90.00
#
_symmetry.space_group_name_H-M   'P 1'
#
loop_
_entity.id
_entity.type
_entity.pdbx_description
1 polymer ?
#
loop_
_entity_poly.entity_id
_entity_poly.type
_entity_poly.pdbx_seq_one_letter_code
_entity_poly.pdbx_strand_id
1 'polypeptide(L)'
;MKNMMTSLTRAFEARLLEGALPGELEGFNEAERAEAADFVAETAAVRGAGTPRIALATFMAGDRRRMRLAVINDDMPFLVDSIAAAIGAHDLAIQRILHPVLAVSRDEAGKLTAIDSNDPAARRESMVYIEMERADARTRRELIAELERMLDQVRDAVHDWRALQTAMAADAAAVPSKEGGKLLRWFHDGAMTLLGHENWTVDGKTSDQLGIARYDLETPILADASRQAAVEYFRKGGEAPLLLKSNAISTVHRRVPIDIVAVPILTGSQVTGLSIHAGLWTSAALFAAPDEVPVLRERLGRLEQKFGFDPKGHTGKAMAHALTALPHDLTTAFDVESLEQLVLTSMSVADRPRSKLVLVKSLLGRHLFAFVWLPRDEIATSRREAVGAMLEEAANARLISWSIALEDGVVALLRFTLDLRQGGTMPDAEALDAQLERMMRGWVPAVEAALGDLAGAASTRLALRFANTFPAAYRATATPEEAASDILRIATLDGPGDRSVRITPAAKKGDYRIKLYAQGGALALSDAVPVFENFGFRVIEEVPTQLSGGAYVHDFEVSAPGLAGDLATIENAVAAVLEGTAENDLFNRLIVESGMAPASVVLFRAWFRYLRQTGMNYGMATVVDALRRAPKVAAALIERFDAAHNPARAGKDNEAIEAAGKAIDAGLDAVSAIDDDRILRTLRGVVLATLRTNAFAPAAKEALAFKLDSARVPGLPAPLPWREIWVYSPRVEGIHLRAGPVARGGLRWSDRRDDFRTEILGLMKAQRVKNAVIVPTGAKGGFYPKMLPSPATDRDAWFAEGTESYRIFIRTLLSITDNIVSGKVVHPDGVAILDGEDPYFVVAADKGTATFSDVANAIAIERNFWLGDAFASGGSVGYDHKAMGITARGAWVSVRRHFLEMGVDIQSEPVTVAGCGDMSGDVFGNGMLLSKAIKLVAAFDHRHIFFDPDPDPATVTGSDWISTPIS
;
A
#
# COMPACT_ATOMS: atom_id res chain seq x y z
N MET A 1 44.44 -49.84 31.00
CA MET A 1 43.49 -48.70 30.92
C MET A 1 42.68 -48.69 29.63
N LYS A 2 43.28 -48.77 28.43
CA LYS A 2 42.54 -48.75 27.14
C LYS A 2 41.43 -49.82 27.02
N ASN A 3 41.72 -51.09 27.39
CA ASN A 3 40.72 -52.18 27.33
C ASN A 3 39.54 -52.02 28.31
N MET A 4 39.72 -51.30 29.42
CA MET A 4 38.67 -51.12 30.43
C MET A 4 37.68 -50.03 29.99
N MET A 5 38.16 -48.95 29.37
CA MET A 5 37.33 -47.92 28.73
C MET A 5 36.49 -48.51 27.59
N THR A 6 37.04 -49.37 26.73
CA THR A 6 36.29 -50.00 25.62
C THR A 6 35.18 -50.93 26.12
N SER A 7 35.38 -51.61 27.26
CA SER A 7 34.34 -52.44 27.90
C SER A 7 33.23 -51.59 28.54
N LEU A 8 33.59 -50.44 29.14
CA LEU A 8 32.64 -49.50 29.74
C LEU A 8 31.82 -48.77 28.66
N THR A 9 32.44 -48.32 27.56
CA THR A 9 31.74 -47.70 26.42
C THR A 9 30.65 -48.60 25.85
N ARG A 10 30.95 -49.88 25.56
CA ARG A 10 29.94 -50.82 25.04
C ARG A 10 28.79 -51.07 26.01
N ALA A 11 29.08 -51.07 27.31
CA ALA A 11 28.05 -51.18 28.33
C ALA A 11 27.19 -49.90 28.40
N PHE A 12 27.80 -48.72 28.23
CA PHE A 12 27.09 -47.45 28.10
C PHE A 12 26.18 -47.40 26.88
N GLU A 13 26.63 -47.90 25.72
CA GLU A 13 25.83 -47.89 24.49
C GLU A 13 24.52 -48.67 24.64
N ALA A 14 24.57 -49.85 25.28
CA ALA A 14 23.37 -50.62 25.58
C ALA A 14 22.46 -49.93 26.61
N ARG A 15 23.04 -49.32 27.64
CA ARG A 15 22.31 -48.73 28.77
C ARG A 15 21.75 -47.33 28.50
N LEU A 16 22.39 -46.56 27.61
CA LEU A 16 21.94 -45.22 27.25
C LEU A 16 20.56 -45.25 26.57
N LEU A 17 20.25 -46.35 25.90
CA LEU A 17 19.00 -46.56 25.17
C LEU A 17 17.95 -47.30 26.00
N GLU A 18 18.31 -47.82 27.17
CA GLU A 18 17.40 -48.58 28.01
C GLU A 18 16.37 -47.65 28.66
N GLY A 19 15.08 -47.91 28.41
CA GLY A 19 13.99 -47.05 28.86
C GLY A 19 13.79 -45.78 28.02
N ALA A 20 14.51 -45.62 26.91
CA ALA A 20 14.26 -44.55 25.95
C ALA A 20 12.87 -44.68 25.33
N LEU A 21 12.17 -43.56 25.18
CA LEU A 21 10.89 -43.53 24.48
C LEU A 21 11.09 -43.86 23.00
N PRO A 22 10.14 -44.53 22.32
CA PRO A 22 10.30 -44.94 20.92
C PRO A 22 10.72 -43.80 19.97
N GLY A 23 10.17 -42.59 20.16
CA GLY A 23 10.50 -41.42 19.35
C GLY A 23 11.96 -40.93 19.49
N GLU A 24 12.60 -41.17 20.64
CA GLU A 24 14.00 -40.75 20.88
C GLU A 24 14.99 -41.56 20.03
N LEU A 25 14.57 -42.75 19.55
CA LEU A 25 15.37 -43.66 18.74
C LEU A 25 15.17 -43.45 17.23
N GLU A 26 14.19 -42.62 16.83
CA GLU A 26 13.93 -42.31 15.42
C GLU A 26 15.11 -41.53 14.81
N GLY A 27 15.55 -41.98 13.63
CA GLY A 27 16.69 -41.40 12.93
C GLY A 27 18.02 -41.51 13.67
N PHE A 28 18.09 -42.25 14.78
CA PHE A 28 19.31 -42.42 15.59
C PHE A 28 20.02 -43.70 15.17
N ASN A 29 21.00 -43.60 14.28
CA ASN A 29 21.68 -44.78 13.73
C ASN A 29 22.75 -45.34 14.68
N GLU A 30 23.30 -46.53 14.37
CA GLU A 30 24.28 -47.23 15.23
C GLU A 30 25.55 -46.40 15.49
N ALA A 31 26.06 -45.68 14.49
CA ALA A 31 27.24 -44.84 14.66
C ALA A 31 26.96 -43.64 15.58
N GLU A 32 25.82 -42.99 15.41
CA GLU A 32 25.40 -41.87 16.26
C GLU A 32 25.17 -42.32 17.71
N ARG A 33 24.61 -43.52 17.91
CA ARG A 33 24.43 -44.13 19.25
C ARG A 33 25.77 -44.37 19.94
N ALA A 34 26.74 -44.93 19.22
CA ALA A 34 28.08 -45.14 19.74
C ALA A 34 28.76 -43.81 20.11
N GLU A 35 28.66 -42.78 19.26
CA GLU A 35 29.21 -41.45 19.54
C GLU A 35 28.56 -40.77 20.76
N ALA A 36 27.25 -40.92 20.94
CA ALA A 36 26.54 -40.41 22.11
C ALA A 36 26.97 -41.15 23.38
N ALA A 37 27.08 -42.49 23.33
CA ALA A 37 27.53 -43.32 24.42
C ALA A 37 28.97 -42.99 24.84
N ASP A 38 29.88 -42.79 23.87
CA ASP A 38 31.24 -42.34 24.13
C ASP A 38 31.26 -40.97 24.82
N PHE A 39 30.46 -40.02 24.33
CA PHE A 39 30.39 -38.69 24.92
C PHE A 39 29.88 -38.71 26.38
N VAL A 40 28.87 -39.54 26.67
CA VAL A 40 28.36 -39.75 28.04
C VAL A 40 29.41 -40.44 28.91
N ALA A 41 30.05 -41.49 28.41
CA ALA A 41 31.06 -42.26 29.14
C ALA A 41 32.29 -41.40 29.48
N GLU A 42 32.77 -40.58 28.55
CA GLU A 42 33.86 -39.63 28.77
C GLU A 42 33.49 -38.59 29.84
N THR A 43 32.27 -38.05 29.77
CA THR A 43 31.77 -37.10 30.76
C THR A 43 31.63 -37.73 32.15
N ALA A 44 31.19 -38.99 32.21
CA ALA A 44 31.00 -39.76 33.43
C ALA A 44 32.32 -40.31 34.01
N ALA A 45 33.43 -40.27 33.28
CA ALA A 45 34.67 -40.95 33.63
C ALA A 45 35.22 -40.55 35.01
N VAL A 46 35.12 -39.26 35.37
CA VAL A 46 35.56 -38.73 36.67
C VAL A 46 34.55 -37.72 37.19
N ARG A 47 33.96 -38.02 38.36
CA ARG A 47 32.98 -37.17 39.07
C ARG A 47 33.12 -37.34 40.58
N GLY A 48 33.13 -36.24 41.33
CA GLY A 48 33.03 -36.25 42.78
C GLY A 48 31.58 -36.44 43.26
N ALA A 49 31.39 -37.17 44.35
CA ALA A 49 30.07 -37.31 44.99
C ALA A 49 29.48 -35.93 45.33
N GLY A 50 28.18 -35.72 45.09
CA GLY A 50 27.53 -34.44 45.37
C GLY A 50 27.81 -33.33 44.35
N THR A 51 28.63 -33.58 43.32
CA THR A 51 28.93 -32.58 42.28
C THR A 51 28.48 -33.07 40.91
N PRO A 52 27.78 -32.24 40.10
CA PRO A 52 27.43 -32.62 38.74
C PRO A 52 28.65 -32.53 37.82
N ARG A 53 28.63 -33.29 36.72
CA ARG A 53 29.57 -33.10 35.60
C ARG A 53 28.79 -32.81 34.33
N ILE A 54 29.14 -31.71 33.69
CA ILE A 54 28.44 -31.19 32.52
C ILE A 54 29.45 -31.09 31.37
N ALA A 55 29.09 -31.62 30.20
CA ALA A 55 29.84 -31.44 28.97
C ALA A 55 28.91 -31.00 27.84
N LEU A 56 29.32 -29.98 27.09
CA LEU A 56 28.59 -29.47 25.94
C LEU A 56 29.52 -29.45 24.73
N ALA A 57 29.14 -30.11 23.64
CA ALA A 57 29.92 -30.19 22.41
C ALA A 57 29.06 -29.92 21.18
N THR A 58 29.70 -29.54 20.07
CA THR A 58 29.05 -29.45 18.75
C THR A 58 29.39 -30.69 17.94
N PHE A 59 28.41 -31.25 17.24
CA PHE A 59 28.59 -32.42 16.38
C PHE A 59 27.79 -32.24 15.07
N MET A 60 28.06 -33.11 14.09
CA MET A 60 27.32 -33.16 12.82
C MET A 60 26.24 -34.24 12.93
N ALA A 61 24.98 -33.85 12.78
CA ALA A 61 23.84 -34.76 12.64
C ALA A 61 23.35 -34.67 11.19
N GLY A 62 23.73 -35.65 10.37
CA GLY A 62 23.57 -35.56 8.91
C GLY A 62 24.33 -34.36 8.32
N ASP A 63 23.62 -33.44 7.67
CA ASP A 63 24.15 -32.22 7.05
C ASP A 63 24.10 -30.99 7.97
N ARG A 64 23.52 -31.10 9.17
CA ARG A 64 23.33 -29.98 10.11
C ARG A 64 24.27 -30.06 11.30
N ARG A 65 24.81 -28.92 11.71
CA ARG A 65 25.54 -28.79 12.98
C ARG A 65 24.56 -28.65 14.14
N ARG A 66 24.69 -29.51 15.16
CA ARG A 66 23.89 -29.51 16.38
C ARG A 66 24.79 -29.45 17.62
N MET A 67 24.19 -29.27 18.78
CA MET A 67 24.88 -29.43 20.07
C MET A 67 24.40 -30.69 20.78
N ARG A 68 25.31 -31.30 21.53
CA ARG A 68 25.03 -32.39 22.46
C ARG A 68 25.49 -32.02 23.86
N LEU A 69 24.66 -32.30 24.85
CA LEU A 69 24.85 -32.02 26.26
C LEU A 69 24.83 -33.35 27.02
N ALA A 70 25.80 -33.57 27.90
CA ALA A 70 25.80 -34.65 28.87
C ALA A 70 25.84 -34.06 30.28
N VAL A 71 24.93 -34.49 31.15
CA VAL A 71 24.86 -34.12 32.57
C VAL A 71 24.85 -35.39 33.40
N ILE A 72 25.89 -35.58 34.21
CA ILE A 72 26.04 -36.74 35.10
C ILE A 72 25.88 -36.25 36.54
N ASN A 73 24.87 -36.76 37.23
CA ASN A 73 24.52 -36.33 38.58
C ASN A 73 24.08 -37.50 39.47
N ASP A 74 24.07 -37.30 40.79
CA ASP A 74 23.38 -38.23 41.70
C ASP A 74 21.88 -38.31 41.32
N ASP A 75 21.29 -39.51 41.39
CA ASP A 75 19.86 -39.71 41.08
C ASP A 75 18.97 -38.99 42.11
N MET A 76 18.13 -38.07 41.63
CA MET A 76 17.17 -37.31 42.44
C MET A 76 16.00 -36.81 41.58
N PRO A 77 14.84 -36.49 42.20
CA PRO A 77 13.73 -35.88 41.48
C PRO A 77 14.09 -34.55 40.81
N PHE A 78 13.32 -34.17 39.80
CA PHE A 78 13.39 -32.87 39.10
C PHE A 78 14.64 -32.60 38.26
N LEU A 79 15.45 -33.61 37.91
CA LEU A 79 16.63 -33.35 37.07
C LEU A 79 16.26 -33.07 35.61
N VAL A 80 15.59 -34.01 34.95
CA VAL A 80 15.38 -34.00 33.50
C VAL A 80 14.51 -32.82 33.06
N ASP A 81 13.41 -32.58 33.76
CA ASP A 81 12.48 -31.47 33.56
C ASP A 81 13.12 -30.11 33.83
N SER A 82 13.91 -29.95 34.90
CA SER A 82 14.64 -28.69 35.16
C SER A 82 15.70 -28.39 34.10
N ILE A 83 16.44 -29.42 33.65
CA ILE A 83 17.42 -29.30 32.55
C ILE A 83 16.70 -28.90 31.26
N ALA A 84 15.61 -29.60 30.90
CA ALA A 84 14.85 -29.32 29.68
C ALA A 84 14.25 -27.90 29.72
N ALA A 85 13.71 -27.48 30.87
CA ALA A 85 13.15 -26.15 31.04
C ALA A 85 14.22 -25.04 30.99
N ALA A 86 15.44 -25.31 31.49
CA ALA A 86 16.57 -24.39 31.35
C ALA A 86 16.99 -24.23 29.88
N ILE A 87 17.07 -25.32 29.11
CA ILE A 87 17.40 -25.27 27.68
C ILE A 87 16.33 -24.48 26.90
N GLY A 88 15.04 -24.75 27.17
CA GLY A 88 13.94 -24.04 26.52
C GLY A 88 13.92 -22.54 26.85
N ALA A 89 14.37 -22.12 28.03
CA ALA A 89 14.47 -20.70 28.40
C ALA A 89 15.55 -19.92 27.63
N HIS A 90 16.46 -20.62 26.95
CA HIS A 90 17.43 -20.04 25.99
C HIS A 90 16.93 -20.10 24.54
N ASP A 91 15.64 -20.37 24.34
CA ASP A 91 15.02 -20.56 23.02
C ASP A 91 15.70 -21.65 22.18
N LEU A 92 16.19 -22.71 22.83
CA LEU A 92 16.84 -23.84 22.17
C LEU A 92 15.90 -25.03 22.03
N ALA A 93 15.66 -25.45 20.79
CA ALA A 93 14.88 -26.64 20.48
C ALA A 93 15.64 -27.93 20.85
N ILE A 94 15.04 -28.72 21.75
CA ILE A 94 15.51 -30.06 22.09
C ILE A 94 15.06 -31.05 21.00
N GLN A 95 15.99 -31.87 20.54
CA GLN A 95 15.78 -32.87 19.50
C GLN A 95 15.75 -34.29 20.05
N ARG A 96 16.50 -34.55 21.13
CA ARG A 96 16.59 -35.86 21.77
C ARG A 96 16.89 -35.71 23.25
N ILE A 97 16.29 -36.55 24.09
CA ILE A 97 16.59 -36.69 25.52
C ILE A 97 16.70 -38.18 25.86
N LEU A 98 17.87 -38.60 26.34
CA LEU A 98 18.11 -39.93 26.92
C LEU A 98 18.56 -39.73 28.36
N HIS A 99 18.00 -40.48 29.31
CA HIS A 99 18.27 -40.22 30.73
C HIS A 99 18.31 -41.49 31.61
N PRO A 100 19.12 -42.51 31.27
CA PRO A 100 19.24 -43.70 32.10
C PRO A 100 19.68 -43.37 33.52
N VAL A 101 19.21 -44.18 34.47
CA VAL A 101 19.67 -44.14 35.86
C VAL A 101 20.42 -45.42 36.18
N LEU A 102 21.73 -45.30 36.39
CA LEU A 102 22.64 -46.43 36.50
C LEU A 102 23.19 -46.56 37.92
N ALA A 103 23.28 -47.79 38.42
CA ALA A 103 24.02 -48.09 39.65
C ALA A 103 25.51 -48.11 39.33
N VAL A 104 26.31 -47.26 39.97
CA VAL A 104 27.73 -47.10 39.67
C VAL A 104 28.61 -47.29 40.90
N SER A 105 29.84 -47.77 40.65
CA SER A 105 30.93 -47.78 41.63
C SER A 105 32.04 -46.86 41.14
N ARG A 106 32.55 -46.02 42.05
CA ARG A 106 33.66 -45.09 41.82
C ARG A 106 34.75 -45.30 42.86
N ASP A 107 35.99 -45.04 42.49
CA ASP A 107 37.12 -45.01 43.44
C ASP A 107 37.17 -43.69 44.25
N GLU A 108 38.12 -43.59 45.19
CA GLU A 108 38.29 -42.40 46.03
C GLU A 108 38.62 -41.12 45.23
N ALA A 109 39.15 -41.25 44.01
CA ALA A 109 39.40 -40.14 43.11
C ALA A 109 38.18 -39.77 42.23
N GLY A 110 37.03 -40.43 42.46
CA GLY A 110 35.79 -40.21 41.70
C GLY A 110 35.78 -40.86 40.32
N LYS A 111 36.77 -41.71 40.01
CA LYS A 111 36.85 -42.39 38.71
C LYS A 111 35.86 -43.53 38.65
N LEU A 112 35.12 -43.63 37.54
CA LEU A 112 34.16 -44.71 37.32
C LEU A 112 34.89 -46.05 37.14
N THR A 113 34.60 -47.02 38.00
CA THR A 113 35.21 -48.35 37.97
C THR A 113 34.25 -49.43 37.47
N ALA A 114 32.94 -49.27 37.70
CA ALA A 114 31.89 -50.16 37.21
C ALA A 114 30.55 -49.43 37.02
N ILE A 115 29.76 -49.91 36.06
CA ILE A 115 28.33 -49.59 35.88
C ILE A 115 27.52 -50.88 36.06
N ASP A 116 26.24 -50.76 36.40
CA ASP A 116 25.37 -51.87 36.84
C ASP A 116 25.95 -52.65 38.02
N SER A 117 26.54 -51.94 38.98
CA SER A 117 27.10 -52.57 40.16
C SER A 117 26.01 -53.20 41.02
N ASN A 118 26.12 -54.50 41.29
CA ASN A 118 25.26 -55.23 42.21
C ASN A 118 25.63 -55.00 43.70
N ASP A 119 26.60 -54.13 43.96
CA ASP A 119 26.98 -53.74 45.31
C ASP A 119 25.82 -52.98 45.98
N PRO A 120 25.31 -53.41 47.16
CA PRO A 120 24.31 -52.67 47.91
C PRO A 120 24.74 -51.23 48.26
N ALA A 121 26.04 -50.93 48.26
CA ALA A 121 26.59 -49.59 48.46
C ALA A 121 26.75 -48.78 47.16
N ALA A 122 26.42 -49.35 46.00
CA ALA A 122 26.45 -48.66 44.72
C ALA A 122 25.47 -47.48 44.72
N ARG A 123 25.95 -46.31 44.29
CA ARG A 123 25.11 -45.11 44.17
C ARG A 123 24.43 -45.09 42.82
N ARG A 124 23.20 -44.59 42.77
CA ARG A 124 22.51 -44.36 41.51
C ARG A 124 22.89 -42.99 40.97
N GLU A 125 23.30 -42.95 39.71
CA GLU A 125 23.58 -41.72 38.98
C GLU A 125 22.60 -41.58 37.81
N SER A 126 22.02 -40.39 37.67
CA SER A 126 21.25 -40.00 36.50
C SER A 126 22.21 -39.47 35.44
N MET A 127 22.15 -40.05 34.25
CA MET A 127 23.02 -39.68 33.13
C MET A 127 22.18 -39.13 31.99
N VAL A 128 22.02 -37.82 31.97
CA VAL A 128 21.16 -37.12 31.01
C VAL A 128 21.97 -36.73 29.78
N TYR A 129 21.58 -37.22 28.62
CA TYR A 129 22.10 -36.86 27.32
C TYR A 129 21.03 -36.14 26.50
N ILE A 130 21.37 -34.98 25.96
CA ILE A 130 20.43 -34.16 25.18
C ILE A 130 21.07 -33.72 23.88
N GLU A 131 20.37 -33.86 22.77
CA GLU A 131 20.70 -33.20 21.52
C GLU A 131 19.79 -32.00 21.31
N MET A 132 20.37 -30.88 20.89
CA MET A 132 19.66 -29.62 20.70
C MET A 132 20.24 -28.85 19.52
N GLU A 133 19.53 -27.79 19.11
CA GLU A 133 20.02 -26.91 18.06
C GLU A 133 21.32 -26.17 18.43
N ARG A 134 21.94 -25.53 17.45
CA ARG A 134 23.23 -24.86 17.65
C ARG A 134 23.04 -23.46 18.20
N ALA A 135 23.58 -23.21 19.39
CA ALA A 135 23.70 -21.88 19.97
C ALA A 135 25.08 -21.24 19.69
N ASP A 136 25.17 -19.92 19.84
CA ASP A 136 26.42 -19.16 19.76
C ASP A 136 27.31 -19.35 21.03
N ALA A 137 28.49 -18.74 21.05
CA ALA A 137 29.43 -18.89 22.17
C ALA A 137 28.98 -18.19 23.48
N ARG A 138 28.07 -17.22 23.41
CA ARG A 138 27.55 -16.52 24.58
C ARG A 138 26.47 -17.38 25.24
N THR A 139 25.45 -17.76 24.50
CA THR A 139 24.34 -18.61 24.97
C THR A 139 24.86 -19.92 25.56
N ARG A 140 25.87 -20.54 24.95
CA ARG A 140 26.51 -21.76 25.50
C ARG A 140 27.07 -21.57 26.92
N ARG A 141 27.76 -20.46 27.16
CA ARG A 141 28.37 -20.17 28.47
C ARG A 141 27.32 -19.85 29.51
N GLU A 142 26.30 -19.09 29.12
CA GLU A 142 25.17 -18.74 29.98
C GLU A 142 24.36 -20.00 30.36
N LEU A 143 24.08 -20.90 29.40
CA LEU A 143 23.40 -22.17 29.65
C LEU A 143 24.17 -23.06 30.64
N ILE A 144 25.49 -23.24 30.47
CA ILE A 144 26.29 -24.07 31.39
C ILE A 144 26.25 -23.48 32.82
N ALA A 145 26.50 -22.19 32.97
CA ALA A 145 26.48 -21.52 34.27
C ALA A 145 25.10 -21.60 34.94
N GLU A 146 24.03 -21.54 34.15
CA GLU A 146 22.68 -21.72 34.64
C GLU A 146 22.37 -23.16 35.06
N LEU A 147 22.78 -24.16 34.27
CA LEU A 147 22.62 -25.57 34.62
C LEU A 147 23.35 -25.93 35.91
N GLU A 148 24.56 -25.41 36.13
CA GLU A 148 25.32 -25.62 37.37
C GLU A 148 24.53 -25.08 38.58
N ARG A 149 24.12 -23.80 38.55
CA ARG A 149 23.33 -23.19 39.64
C ARG A 149 22.01 -23.90 39.88
N MET A 150 21.32 -24.28 38.80
CA MET A 150 20.04 -24.98 38.89
C MET A 150 20.20 -26.36 39.54
N LEU A 151 21.25 -27.12 39.21
CA LEU A 151 21.49 -28.45 39.78
C LEU A 151 21.82 -28.38 41.28
N ASP A 152 22.52 -27.34 41.73
CA ASP A 152 22.74 -27.09 43.16
C ASP A 152 21.42 -26.78 43.88
N GLN A 153 20.58 -25.95 43.28
CA GLN A 153 19.25 -25.61 43.81
C GLN A 153 18.30 -26.83 43.86
N VAL A 154 18.31 -27.69 42.83
CA VAL A 154 17.57 -28.96 42.82
C VAL A 154 18.04 -29.85 43.98
N ARG A 155 19.36 -29.99 44.16
CA ARG A 155 19.93 -30.82 45.22
C ARG A 155 19.50 -30.36 46.60
N ASP A 156 19.61 -29.07 46.89
CA ASP A 156 19.25 -28.55 48.21
C ASP A 156 17.75 -28.64 48.47
N ALA A 157 16.90 -28.37 47.48
CA ALA A 157 15.45 -28.55 47.61
C ALA A 157 15.07 -30.02 47.91
N VAL A 158 15.74 -30.98 47.27
CA VAL A 158 15.51 -32.42 47.48
C VAL A 158 16.07 -32.88 48.82
N HIS A 159 17.30 -32.49 49.18
CA HIS A 159 17.92 -32.87 50.46
C HIS A 159 17.15 -32.31 51.65
N ASP A 160 16.71 -31.05 51.58
CA ASP A 160 15.95 -30.39 52.63
C ASP A 160 14.46 -30.76 52.63
N TRP A 161 13.97 -31.61 51.72
CA TRP A 161 12.55 -31.91 51.56
C TRP A 161 11.83 -32.24 52.88
N ARG A 162 12.42 -33.08 53.73
CA ARG A 162 11.84 -33.44 55.04
C ARG A 162 11.81 -32.26 56.01
N ALA A 163 12.82 -31.39 55.98
CA ALA A 163 12.87 -30.18 56.80
C ALA A 163 11.83 -29.15 56.32
N LEU A 164 11.67 -29.00 55.00
CA LEU A 164 10.62 -28.18 54.38
C LEU A 164 9.21 -28.65 54.80
N GLN A 165 8.96 -29.97 54.75
CA GLN A 165 7.70 -30.54 55.24
C GLN A 165 7.49 -30.27 56.74
N THR A 166 8.54 -30.40 57.55
CA THR A 166 8.47 -30.14 58.99
C THR A 166 8.11 -28.67 59.28
N ALA A 167 8.69 -27.71 58.55
CA ALA A 167 8.37 -26.30 58.68
C ALA A 167 6.90 -26.02 58.30
N MET A 168 6.43 -26.55 57.17
CA MET A 168 5.04 -26.39 56.72
C MET A 168 4.05 -26.99 57.73
N ALA A 169 4.36 -28.16 58.30
CA ALA A 169 3.53 -28.80 59.32
C ALA A 169 3.47 -27.99 60.63
N ALA A 170 4.59 -27.39 61.05
CA ALA A 170 4.65 -26.53 62.22
C ALA A 170 3.77 -25.29 62.05
N ASP A 171 3.85 -24.62 60.89
CA ASP A 171 3.01 -23.48 60.59
C ASP A 171 1.52 -23.86 60.45
N ALA A 172 1.23 -25.03 59.87
CA ALA A 172 -0.14 -25.55 59.77
C ALA A 172 -0.79 -25.78 61.15
N ALA A 173 0.01 -26.06 62.17
CA ALA A 173 -0.43 -26.18 63.56
C ALA A 173 -0.56 -24.82 64.27
N ALA A 174 0.24 -23.82 63.87
CA ALA A 174 0.25 -22.48 64.44
C ALA A 174 -0.86 -21.56 63.90
N VAL A 175 -1.36 -21.80 62.68
CA VAL A 175 -2.41 -20.97 62.07
C VAL A 175 -3.77 -21.19 62.75
N PRO A 176 -4.41 -20.13 63.29
CA PRO A 176 -5.68 -20.25 64.00
C PRO A 176 -6.90 -20.43 63.08
N SER A 177 -6.80 -20.03 61.80
CA SER A 177 -7.88 -20.19 60.81
C SER A 177 -8.13 -21.67 60.51
N LYS A 178 -9.40 -22.10 60.60
CA LYS A 178 -9.79 -23.50 60.36
C LYS A 178 -9.50 -23.94 58.93
N GLU A 179 -9.81 -23.12 57.93
CA GLU A 179 -9.48 -23.46 56.53
C GLU A 179 -8.02 -23.13 56.19
N GLY A 180 -7.43 -22.07 56.76
CA GLY A 180 -6.04 -21.72 56.54
C GLY A 180 -5.06 -22.81 56.98
N GLY A 181 -5.20 -23.33 58.20
CA GLY A 181 -4.37 -24.44 58.69
C GLY A 181 -4.62 -25.75 57.92
N LYS A 182 -5.83 -25.97 57.39
CA LYS A 182 -6.11 -27.12 56.52
C LYS A 182 -5.47 -26.97 55.14
N LEU A 183 -5.39 -25.76 54.60
CA LEU A 183 -4.70 -25.49 53.33
C LEU A 183 -3.21 -25.81 53.46
N LEU A 184 -2.56 -25.38 54.56
CA LEU A 184 -1.15 -25.70 54.82
C LEU A 184 -0.92 -27.21 54.98
N ARG A 185 -1.82 -27.93 55.67
CA ARG A 185 -1.78 -29.41 55.72
C ARG A 185 -1.94 -30.04 54.35
N TRP A 186 -2.84 -29.52 53.52
CA TRP A 186 -3.04 -30.01 52.16
C TRP A 186 -1.79 -29.81 51.29
N PHE A 187 -1.10 -28.67 51.40
CA PHE A 187 0.21 -28.47 50.77
C PHE A 187 1.28 -29.43 51.28
N HIS A 188 1.37 -29.62 52.60
CA HIS A 188 2.24 -30.61 53.22
C HIS A 188 2.01 -32.03 52.68
N ASP A 189 0.74 -32.39 52.46
CA ASP A 189 0.29 -33.72 52.00
C ASP A 189 0.42 -33.90 50.47
N GLY A 190 1.24 -33.09 49.80
CA GLY A 190 1.63 -33.28 48.40
C GLY A 190 0.90 -32.39 47.40
N ALA A 191 0.07 -31.44 47.84
CA ALA A 191 -0.51 -30.46 46.93
C ALA A 191 0.50 -29.37 46.48
N MET A 192 1.66 -29.28 47.13
CA MET A 192 2.73 -28.35 46.77
C MET A 192 4.08 -29.06 46.74
N THR A 193 4.85 -28.82 45.68
CA THR A 193 6.28 -29.11 45.65
C THR A 193 7.00 -27.98 46.38
N LEU A 194 7.36 -28.22 47.65
CA LEU A 194 8.17 -27.31 48.45
C LEU A 194 9.60 -27.22 47.90
N LEU A 195 10.07 -26.00 47.68
CA LEU A 195 11.38 -25.70 47.12
C LEU A 195 12.28 -24.96 48.10
N GLY A 196 11.71 -24.16 48.99
CA GLY A 196 12.48 -23.39 49.97
C GLY A 196 11.63 -22.90 51.13
N HIS A 197 12.30 -22.56 52.22
CA HIS A 197 11.69 -21.97 53.40
C HIS A 197 12.68 -21.02 54.06
N GLU A 198 12.18 -19.91 54.59
CA GLU A 198 12.94 -19.03 55.46
C GLU A 198 12.02 -18.34 56.49
N ASN A 199 12.56 -18.07 57.67
CA ASN A 199 11.94 -17.18 58.63
C ASN A 199 12.56 -15.79 58.48
N TRP A 200 11.72 -14.77 58.36
CA TRP A 200 12.14 -13.37 58.28
C TRP A 200 11.52 -12.56 59.41
N THR A 201 12.31 -11.77 60.11
CA THR A 201 11.84 -10.92 61.21
C THR A 201 11.83 -9.44 60.83
N VAL A 202 10.99 -8.64 61.49
CA VAL A 202 10.80 -7.21 61.15
C VAL A 202 12.05 -6.34 61.36
N ASP A 203 13.04 -6.83 62.10
CA ASP A 203 14.38 -6.24 62.24
C ASP A 203 15.33 -6.59 61.08
N GLY A 204 14.84 -7.27 60.04
CA GLY A 204 15.55 -7.57 58.80
C GLY A 204 16.44 -8.81 58.86
N LYS A 205 16.31 -9.66 59.89
CA LYS A 205 17.08 -10.91 59.98
C LYS A 205 16.33 -12.06 59.31
N THR A 206 17.11 -12.93 58.67
CA THR A 206 16.62 -14.19 58.10
C THR A 206 17.23 -15.36 58.85
N SER A 207 16.44 -16.39 59.15
CA SER A 207 16.88 -17.66 59.74
C SER A 207 16.20 -18.85 59.05
N ASP A 208 16.62 -20.07 59.41
CA ASP A 208 15.99 -21.32 58.94
C ASP A 208 15.86 -21.43 57.42
N GLN A 209 16.88 -20.95 56.71
CA GLN A 209 16.98 -20.99 55.25
C GLN A 209 17.19 -22.43 54.79
N LEU A 210 16.22 -22.95 54.05
CA LEU A 210 16.19 -24.29 53.49
C LEU A 210 15.99 -24.25 51.97
N GLY A 211 16.52 -25.24 51.26
CA GLY A 211 16.37 -25.39 49.82
C GLY A 211 16.83 -24.14 49.05
N ILE A 212 15.99 -23.66 48.13
CA ILE A 212 16.31 -22.50 47.29
C ILE A 212 16.46 -21.19 48.08
N ALA A 213 15.96 -21.11 49.32
CA ALA A 213 16.09 -19.91 50.15
C ALA A 213 17.51 -19.69 50.70
N ARG A 214 18.42 -20.65 50.51
CA ARG A 214 19.85 -20.53 50.84
C ARG A 214 20.61 -19.62 49.88
N TYR A 215 20.04 -19.36 48.70
CA TYR A 215 20.70 -18.68 47.60
C TYR A 215 20.24 -17.23 47.49
N ASP A 216 21.18 -16.34 47.16
CA ASP A 216 20.85 -14.98 46.75
C ASP A 216 20.43 -14.99 45.28
N LEU A 217 19.12 -15.05 45.05
CA LEU A 217 18.54 -15.08 43.71
C LEU A 217 18.57 -13.67 43.09
N GLU A 218 18.85 -13.58 41.79
CA GLU A 218 18.85 -12.30 41.04
C GLU A 218 17.54 -11.52 41.24
N THR A 219 16.42 -12.24 41.28
CA THR A 219 15.15 -11.73 41.81
C THR A 219 14.85 -12.46 43.11
N PRO A 220 14.70 -11.75 44.25
CA PRO A 220 14.47 -12.40 45.53
C PRO A 220 13.12 -13.12 45.56
N ILE A 221 13.03 -14.22 46.32
CA ILE A 221 11.79 -15.00 46.53
C ILE A 221 10.66 -14.06 46.94
N LEU A 222 10.88 -13.23 47.96
CA LEU A 222 9.97 -12.16 48.35
C LEU A 222 10.78 -10.89 48.65
N ALA A 223 10.55 -9.82 47.89
CA ALA A 223 11.23 -8.55 48.09
C ALA A 223 10.89 -7.93 49.46
N ASP A 224 11.82 -7.18 50.07
CA ASP A 224 11.64 -6.59 51.40
C ASP A 224 10.40 -5.69 51.51
N ALA A 225 10.09 -4.93 50.46
CA ALA A 225 8.89 -4.11 50.42
C ALA A 225 7.58 -4.93 50.39
N SER A 226 7.64 -6.19 49.90
CA SER A 226 6.52 -7.13 49.96
C SER A 226 6.48 -7.88 51.30
N ARG A 227 7.64 -8.19 51.92
CA ARG A 227 7.72 -8.70 53.30
C ARG A 227 7.07 -7.73 54.28
N GLN A 228 7.41 -6.44 54.20
CA GLN A 228 6.80 -5.39 55.02
C GLN A 228 5.28 -5.25 54.77
N ALA A 229 4.85 -5.30 53.51
CA ALA A 229 3.42 -5.24 53.17
C ALA A 229 2.64 -6.45 53.69
N ALA A 230 3.22 -7.66 53.65
CA ALA A 230 2.62 -8.87 54.22
C ALA A 230 2.49 -8.79 55.75
N VAL A 231 3.50 -8.26 56.45
CA VAL A 231 3.40 -8.00 57.89
C VAL A 231 2.27 -7.01 58.19
N GLU A 232 2.15 -5.94 57.42
CA GLU A 232 1.08 -4.95 57.60
C GLU A 232 -0.31 -5.54 57.29
N TYR A 233 -0.41 -6.42 56.29
CA TYR A 233 -1.63 -7.17 55.99
C TYR A 233 -2.09 -7.98 57.21
N PHE A 234 -1.19 -8.74 57.86
CA PHE A 234 -1.54 -9.51 59.05
C PHE A 234 -1.84 -8.63 60.26
N ARG A 235 -1.13 -7.50 60.45
CA ARG A 235 -1.43 -6.53 61.53
C ARG A 235 -2.82 -5.92 61.42
N LYS A 236 -3.34 -5.77 60.20
CA LYS A 236 -4.71 -5.31 59.93
C LYS A 236 -5.78 -6.41 60.05
N GLY A 237 -5.40 -7.62 60.48
CA GLY A 237 -6.32 -8.74 60.65
C GLY A 237 -6.51 -9.60 59.40
N GLY A 238 -5.58 -9.55 58.44
CA GLY A 238 -5.56 -10.46 57.30
C GLY A 238 -5.47 -11.94 57.72
N GLU A 239 -6.07 -12.82 56.93
CA GLU A 239 -6.12 -14.26 57.22
C GLU A 239 -4.81 -14.96 56.83
N ALA A 240 -4.40 -15.95 57.63
CA ALA A 240 -3.25 -16.80 57.34
C ALA A 240 -3.68 -18.17 56.76
N PRO A 241 -2.96 -18.73 55.78
CA PRO A 241 -1.77 -18.15 55.13
C PRO A 241 -2.12 -17.10 54.07
N LEU A 242 -1.20 -16.18 53.82
CA LEU A 242 -1.23 -15.26 52.68
C LEU A 242 -0.52 -15.90 51.49
N LEU A 243 -1.27 -16.14 50.40
CA LEU A 243 -0.73 -16.69 49.16
C LEU A 243 -0.30 -15.57 48.22
N LEU A 244 0.90 -15.66 47.65
CA LEU A 244 1.46 -14.68 46.74
C LEU A 244 2.18 -15.37 45.57
N LYS A 245 2.38 -14.62 44.49
CA LYS A 245 3.30 -15.00 43.41
C LYS A 245 4.60 -14.21 43.53
N SER A 246 5.73 -14.89 43.36
CA SER A 246 7.04 -14.25 43.25
C SER A 246 7.25 -13.65 41.85
N ASN A 247 8.18 -12.71 41.74
CA ASN A 247 8.75 -12.34 40.43
C ASN A 247 9.94 -13.23 40.06
N ALA A 248 10.44 -14.00 41.02
CA ALA A 248 11.43 -15.04 40.77
C ALA A 248 10.76 -16.23 40.06
N ILE A 249 11.35 -16.63 38.94
CA ILE A 249 10.95 -17.82 38.19
C ILE A 249 11.69 -19.02 38.80
N SER A 250 10.96 -20.11 39.04
CA SER A 250 11.58 -21.33 39.54
C SER A 250 12.54 -21.93 38.51
N THR A 251 13.72 -22.30 38.99
CA THR A 251 14.72 -23.09 38.26
C THR A 251 14.54 -24.59 38.48
N VAL A 252 13.79 -24.98 39.52
CA VAL A 252 13.52 -26.38 39.89
C VAL A 252 12.14 -26.80 39.36
N HIS A 253 12.08 -27.99 38.77
CA HIS A 253 10.90 -28.64 38.20
C HIS A 253 10.29 -27.94 36.97
N ARG A 254 9.72 -26.74 37.14
CA ARG A 254 9.05 -25.97 36.07
C ARG A 254 9.43 -24.49 36.09
N ARG A 255 9.62 -23.90 34.90
CA ARG A 255 9.89 -22.47 34.70
C ARG A 255 8.64 -21.62 34.81
N VAL A 256 8.14 -21.45 36.03
CA VAL A 256 6.98 -20.60 36.33
C VAL A 256 7.27 -19.72 37.55
N PRO A 257 6.56 -18.60 37.75
CA PRO A 257 6.67 -17.80 38.97
C PRO A 257 6.48 -18.66 40.22
N ILE A 258 7.38 -18.51 41.19
CA ILE A 258 7.33 -19.26 42.46
C ILE A 258 6.07 -18.89 43.24
N ASP A 259 5.39 -19.90 43.78
CA ASP A 259 4.30 -19.76 44.73
C ASP A 259 4.85 -19.53 46.13
N ILE A 260 4.32 -18.51 46.80
CA ILE A 260 4.73 -18.12 48.14
C ILE A 260 3.55 -18.32 49.09
N VAL A 261 3.83 -18.98 50.20
CA VAL A 261 2.89 -19.14 51.31
C VAL A 261 3.51 -18.45 52.51
N ALA A 262 2.96 -17.29 52.89
CA ALA A 262 3.44 -16.51 54.03
C ALA A 262 2.54 -16.72 55.25
N VAL A 263 3.14 -17.00 56.40
CA VAL A 263 2.47 -17.20 57.69
C VAL A 263 3.06 -16.20 58.70
N PRO A 264 2.23 -15.50 59.49
CA PRO A 264 2.74 -14.54 60.46
C PRO A 264 3.41 -15.25 61.64
N ILE A 265 4.64 -14.85 61.96
CA ILE A 265 5.29 -15.25 63.21
C ILE A 265 4.79 -14.33 64.32
N LEU A 266 4.16 -14.92 65.34
CA LEU A 266 3.56 -14.19 66.45
C LEU A 266 4.43 -14.29 67.72
N THR A 267 4.72 -13.15 68.34
CA THR A 267 5.19 -13.10 69.73
C THR A 267 4.04 -12.57 70.59
N GLY A 268 3.33 -13.46 71.29
CA GLY A 268 2.05 -13.13 71.91
C GLY A 268 0.98 -12.89 70.83
N SER A 269 0.41 -11.68 70.78
CA SER A 269 -0.56 -11.26 69.75
C SER A 269 0.05 -10.40 68.64
N GLN A 270 1.35 -10.07 68.71
CA GLN A 270 2.00 -9.16 67.77
C GLN A 270 2.72 -9.92 66.66
N VAL A 271 2.52 -9.47 65.41
CA VAL A 271 3.26 -9.97 64.24
C VAL A 271 4.69 -9.43 64.28
N THR A 272 5.65 -10.32 64.54
CA THR A 272 7.10 -10.03 64.66
C THR A 272 7.92 -10.50 63.46
N GLY A 273 7.31 -11.24 62.54
CA GLY A 273 7.98 -11.75 61.34
C GLY A 273 7.04 -12.54 60.44
N LEU A 274 7.63 -13.21 59.45
CA LEU A 274 6.98 -14.07 58.48
C LEU A 274 7.75 -15.39 58.39
N SER A 275 7.04 -16.50 58.44
CA SER A 275 7.50 -17.77 57.90
C SER A 275 7.10 -17.81 56.43
N ILE A 276 8.08 -17.97 55.54
CA ILE A 276 7.92 -17.84 54.09
C ILE A 276 8.26 -19.18 53.45
N HIS A 277 7.25 -19.87 52.94
CA HIS A 277 7.43 -21.07 52.13
C HIS A 277 7.42 -20.70 50.66
N ALA A 278 8.37 -21.24 49.91
CA ALA A 278 8.49 -21.11 48.46
C ALA A 278 8.31 -22.49 47.80
N GLY A 279 7.50 -22.56 46.75
CA GLY A 279 7.30 -23.81 46.03
C GLY A 279 6.45 -23.66 44.79
N LEU A 280 5.89 -24.77 44.31
CA LEU A 280 5.02 -24.84 43.14
C LEU A 280 3.80 -25.70 43.45
N TRP A 281 2.61 -25.26 43.07
CA TRP A 281 1.43 -26.14 43.12
C TRP A 281 1.64 -27.37 42.23
N THR A 282 1.34 -28.56 42.72
CA THR A 282 1.47 -29.77 41.88
C THR A 282 0.42 -29.78 40.78
N SER A 283 0.68 -30.49 39.68
CA SER A 283 -0.31 -30.62 38.60
C SER A 283 -1.63 -31.20 39.12
N ALA A 284 -1.58 -32.17 40.04
CA ALA A 284 -2.77 -32.72 40.68
C ALA A 284 -3.55 -31.67 41.48
N ALA A 285 -2.87 -30.79 42.21
CA ALA A 285 -3.50 -29.72 42.99
C ALA A 285 -4.15 -28.65 42.10
N LEU A 286 -3.52 -28.29 40.97
CA LEU A 286 -4.06 -27.33 40.02
C LEU A 286 -5.36 -27.80 39.35
N PHE A 287 -5.59 -29.12 39.26
CA PHE A 287 -6.79 -29.71 38.66
C PHE A 287 -7.71 -30.42 39.68
N ALA A 288 -7.44 -30.28 40.99
CA ALA A 288 -8.26 -30.88 42.04
C ALA A 288 -9.68 -30.29 42.04
N ALA A 289 -10.69 -31.05 42.46
CA ALA A 289 -12.05 -30.49 42.49
C ALA A 289 -12.11 -29.32 43.51
N PRO A 290 -12.78 -28.19 43.20
CA PRO A 290 -12.75 -27.02 44.08
C PRO A 290 -13.30 -27.27 45.49
N ASP A 291 -14.14 -28.29 45.68
CA ASP A 291 -14.66 -28.74 46.97
C ASP A 291 -13.63 -29.52 47.82
N GLU A 292 -12.57 -30.05 47.19
CA GLU A 292 -11.44 -30.71 47.85
C GLU A 292 -10.36 -29.71 48.29
N VAL A 293 -10.26 -28.57 47.62
CA VAL A 293 -9.25 -27.53 47.91
C VAL A 293 -9.71 -26.66 49.11
N PRO A 294 -9.01 -26.69 50.27
CA PRO A 294 -9.35 -25.84 51.41
C PRO A 294 -9.34 -24.36 51.03
N VAL A 295 -10.12 -23.53 51.73
CA VAL A 295 -10.39 -22.12 51.37
C VAL A 295 -11.25 -21.99 50.10
N LEU A 296 -10.88 -22.64 48.99
CA LEU A 296 -11.63 -22.59 47.74
C LEU A 296 -13.02 -23.22 47.88
N ARG A 297 -13.13 -24.37 48.56
CA ARG A 297 -14.43 -25.02 48.86
C ARG A 297 -15.36 -24.15 49.72
N GLU A 298 -14.78 -23.40 50.65
CA GLU A 298 -15.54 -22.49 51.50
C GLU A 298 -16.05 -21.31 50.67
N ARG A 299 -15.20 -20.77 49.79
CA ARG A 299 -15.57 -19.70 48.86
C ARG A 299 -16.64 -20.15 47.86
N LEU A 300 -16.54 -21.36 47.32
CA LEU A 300 -17.56 -21.97 46.47
C LEU A 300 -18.91 -22.02 47.20
N GLY A 301 -18.94 -22.61 48.40
CA GLY A 301 -20.17 -22.69 49.20
C GLY A 301 -20.77 -21.31 49.56
N ARG A 302 -19.92 -20.30 49.82
CA ARG A 302 -20.37 -18.93 50.05
C ARG A 302 -20.97 -18.29 48.80
N LEU A 303 -20.38 -18.50 47.62
CA LEU A 303 -20.92 -17.99 46.36
C LEU A 303 -22.25 -18.67 46.00
N GLU A 304 -22.32 -20.00 46.15
CA GLU A 304 -23.56 -20.76 45.95
C GLU A 304 -24.69 -20.25 46.86
N GLN A 305 -24.38 -20.03 48.15
CA GLN A 305 -25.34 -19.47 49.10
C GLN A 305 -25.74 -18.03 48.75
N LYS A 306 -24.79 -17.18 48.34
CA LYS A 306 -25.04 -15.77 47.99
C LYS A 306 -26.00 -15.64 46.81
N PHE A 307 -25.81 -16.46 45.77
CA PHE A 307 -26.63 -16.41 44.56
C PHE A 307 -27.83 -17.36 44.57
N GLY A 308 -28.00 -18.16 45.63
CA GLY A 308 -29.07 -19.15 45.75
C GLY A 308 -28.95 -20.27 44.73
N PHE A 309 -27.72 -20.62 44.32
CA PHE A 309 -27.48 -21.70 43.38
C PHE A 309 -27.52 -23.04 44.11
N ASP A 310 -28.37 -23.95 43.64
CA ASP A 310 -28.35 -25.34 44.09
C ASP A 310 -27.07 -26.02 43.53
N PRO A 311 -26.17 -26.56 44.38
CA PRO A 311 -24.96 -27.26 43.93
C PRO A 311 -25.24 -28.42 42.98
N LYS A 312 -26.44 -29.03 43.07
CA LYS A 312 -26.87 -30.13 42.19
C LYS A 312 -27.54 -29.62 40.91
N GLY A 313 -27.97 -28.37 40.89
CA GLY A 313 -28.59 -27.70 39.76
C GLY A 313 -27.60 -27.35 38.64
N HIS A 314 -28.14 -26.93 37.50
CA HIS A 314 -27.32 -26.57 36.34
C HIS A 314 -26.34 -25.42 36.65
N THR A 315 -26.83 -24.33 37.27
CA THR A 315 -26.01 -23.15 37.57
C THR A 315 -24.96 -23.40 38.66
N GLY A 316 -25.26 -24.23 39.67
CA GLY A 316 -24.28 -24.65 40.68
C GLY A 316 -23.14 -25.48 40.07
N LYS A 317 -23.48 -26.45 39.20
CA LYS A 317 -22.48 -27.21 38.43
C LYS A 317 -21.64 -26.32 37.50
N ALA A 318 -22.26 -25.34 36.84
CA ALA A 318 -21.55 -24.38 36.00
C ALA A 318 -20.57 -23.51 36.80
N MET A 319 -20.93 -23.11 38.03
CA MET A 319 -20.05 -22.37 38.93
C MET A 319 -18.86 -23.22 39.38
N ALA A 320 -19.11 -24.47 39.80
CA ALA A 320 -18.04 -25.41 40.14
C ALA A 320 -17.11 -25.63 38.94
N HIS A 321 -17.65 -25.86 37.74
CA HIS A 321 -16.87 -26.00 36.51
C HIS A 321 -16.03 -24.76 36.19
N ALA A 322 -16.62 -23.56 36.28
CA ALA A 322 -15.90 -22.31 36.07
C ALA A 322 -14.73 -22.15 37.06
N LEU A 323 -14.92 -22.56 38.32
CA LEU A 323 -13.87 -22.50 39.33
C LEU A 323 -12.75 -23.52 39.06
N THR A 324 -13.10 -24.73 38.60
CA THR A 324 -12.14 -25.77 38.17
C THR A 324 -11.30 -25.32 36.96
N ALA A 325 -11.91 -24.59 36.02
CA ALA A 325 -11.24 -24.06 34.82
C ALA A 325 -10.22 -22.96 35.13
N LEU A 326 -10.43 -22.24 36.23
CA LEU A 326 -9.60 -21.12 36.65
C LEU A 326 -8.38 -21.61 37.47
N PRO A 327 -7.24 -20.89 37.43
CA PRO A 327 -6.04 -21.25 38.18
C PRO A 327 -6.26 -21.29 39.70
N HIS A 328 -6.29 -22.47 40.32
CA HIS A 328 -6.45 -22.60 41.78
C HIS A 328 -5.39 -21.85 42.59
N ASP A 329 -4.17 -21.78 42.08
CA ASP A 329 -3.07 -21.02 42.65
C ASP A 329 -3.35 -19.51 42.75
N LEU A 330 -4.13 -18.97 41.81
CA LEU A 330 -4.53 -17.55 41.82
C LEU A 330 -5.89 -17.34 42.49
N THR A 331 -6.90 -18.17 42.19
CA THR A 331 -8.26 -18.02 42.74
C THR A 331 -8.31 -18.21 44.24
N THR A 332 -7.41 -19.02 44.81
CA THR A 332 -7.23 -19.15 46.27
C THR A 332 -6.55 -17.92 46.87
N ALA A 333 -5.71 -17.21 46.10
CA ALA A 333 -4.96 -16.04 46.53
C ALA A 333 -5.74 -14.71 46.41
N PHE A 334 -6.78 -14.65 45.59
CA PHE A 334 -7.58 -13.44 45.39
C PHE A 334 -8.50 -13.14 46.57
N ASP A 335 -8.92 -11.88 46.69
CA ASP A 335 -10.02 -11.49 47.57
C ASP A 335 -11.37 -12.02 47.02
N VAL A 336 -12.40 -11.95 47.86
CA VAL A 336 -13.72 -12.53 47.56
C VAL A 336 -14.42 -11.83 46.40
N GLU A 337 -14.28 -10.51 46.27
CA GLU A 337 -14.95 -9.73 45.23
C GLU A 337 -14.31 -9.98 43.85
N SER A 338 -12.98 -9.97 43.79
CA SER A 338 -12.22 -10.31 42.58
C SER A 338 -12.51 -11.74 42.12
N LEU A 339 -12.59 -12.70 43.05
CA LEU A 339 -12.93 -14.09 42.73
C LEU A 339 -14.35 -14.21 42.17
N GLU A 340 -15.32 -13.54 42.81
CA GLU A 340 -16.71 -13.53 42.37
C GLU A 340 -16.84 -12.99 40.94
N GLN A 341 -16.23 -11.85 40.64
CA GLN A 341 -16.24 -11.27 39.29
C GLN A 341 -15.64 -12.23 38.26
N LEU A 342 -14.52 -12.88 38.59
CA LEU A 342 -13.81 -13.78 37.70
C LEU A 342 -14.64 -15.04 37.40
N VAL A 343 -15.23 -15.66 38.42
CA VAL A 343 -16.06 -16.87 38.30
C VAL A 343 -17.32 -16.58 37.48
N LEU A 344 -18.04 -15.51 37.80
CA LEU A 344 -19.26 -15.13 37.07
C LEU A 344 -18.96 -14.77 35.61
N THR A 345 -17.81 -14.13 35.34
CA THR A 345 -17.39 -13.84 33.97
C THR A 345 -17.07 -15.13 33.22
N SER A 346 -16.32 -16.05 33.84
CA SER A 346 -16.00 -17.35 33.24
C SER A 346 -17.28 -18.14 32.90
N MET A 347 -18.26 -18.17 33.80
CA MET A 347 -19.58 -18.76 33.51
C MET A 347 -20.27 -18.07 32.34
N SER A 348 -20.31 -16.74 32.32
CA SER A 348 -20.96 -15.98 31.26
C SER A 348 -20.32 -16.20 29.89
N VAL A 349 -19.00 -16.36 29.83
CA VAL A 349 -18.27 -16.57 28.56
C VAL A 349 -18.45 -18.00 28.06
N ALA A 350 -18.54 -18.98 28.96
CA ALA A 350 -18.86 -20.37 28.58
C ALA A 350 -20.23 -20.47 27.90
N ASP A 351 -21.25 -19.77 28.43
CA ASP A 351 -22.60 -19.74 27.84
C ASP A 351 -22.69 -18.85 26.58
N ARG A 352 -21.90 -17.77 26.51
CA ARG A 352 -21.90 -16.79 25.42
C ARG A 352 -20.46 -16.50 24.97
N PRO A 353 -19.91 -17.33 24.07
CA PRO A 353 -18.55 -17.20 23.57
C PRO A 353 -18.30 -15.82 22.96
N ARG A 354 -17.36 -15.06 23.53
CA ARG A 354 -16.96 -13.71 23.09
C ARG A 354 -15.60 -13.34 23.66
N SER A 355 -14.97 -12.32 23.09
CA SER A 355 -13.80 -11.71 23.73
C SER A 355 -14.21 -11.05 25.04
N LYS A 356 -13.46 -11.29 26.12
CA LYS A 356 -13.71 -10.64 27.41
C LYS A 356 -12.42 -10.48 28.20
N LEU A 357 -12.28 -9.37 28.91
CA LEU A 357 -11.17 -9.05 29.80
C LEU A 357 -11.66 -8.91 31.25
N VAL A 358 -10.94 -9.53 32.19
CA VAL A 358 -11.05 -9.26 33.63
C VAL A 358 -9.66 -8.98 34.18
N LEU A 359 -9.54 -7.91 34.95
CA LEU A 359 -8.30 -7.50 35.60
C LEU A 359 -8.42 -7.69 37.12
N VAL A 360 -7.47 -8.41 37.71
CA VAL A 360 -7.43 -8.67 39.15
C VAL A 360 -6.09 -8.21 39.71
N LYS A 361 -6.12 -7.41 40.77
CA LYS A 361 -4.91 -6.95 41.47
C LYS A 361 -4.57 -7.91 42.60
N SER A 362 -3.28 -8.20 42.83
CA SER A 362 -2.88 -9.03 43.99
C SER A 362 -3.20 -8.33 45.33
N LEU A 363 -3.38 -9.10 46.40
CA LEU A 363 -3.71 -8.58 47.74
C LEU A 363 -2.72 -7.52 48.26
N LEU A 364 -1.43 -7.66 47.94
CA LEU A 364 -0.39 -6.67 48.31
C LEU A 364 -0.21 -5.56 47.27
N GLY A 365 -1.01 -5.58 46.20
CA GLY A 365 -1.02 -4.57 45.15
C GLY A 365 0.21 -4.55 44.24
N ARG A 366 0.98 -5.63 44.20
CA ARG A 366 2.26 -5.73 43.46
C ARG A 366 2.13 -6.29 42.05
N HIS A 367 1.07 -7.05 41.81
CA HIS A 367 0.81 -7.70 40.53
C HIS A 367 -0.55 -7.30 39.99
N LEU A 368 -0.64 -7.26 38.67
CA LEU A 368 -1.87 -7.26 37.91
C LEU A 368 -1.98 -8.59 37.16
N PHE A 369 -3.07 -9.30 37.37
CA PHE A 369 -3.44 -10.49 36.61
C PHE A 369 -4.54 -10.12 35.62
N ALA A 370 -4.28 -10.29 34.33
CA ALA A 370 -5.27 -10.10 33.30
C ALA A 370 -5.75 -11.46 32.76
N PHE A 371 -7.05 -11.70 32.83
CA PHE A 371 -7.74 -12.88 32.31
C PHE A 371 -8.46 -12.47 31.03
N VAL A 372 -8.01 -13.00 29.90
CA VAL A 372 -8.49 -12.63 28.57
C VAL A 372 -9.06 -13.86 27.89
N TRP A 373 -10.38 -13.90 27.73
CA TRP A 373 -11.04 -14.90 26.91
C TRP A 373 -11.05 -14.45 25.46
N LEU A 374 -10.66 -15.32 24.55
CA LEU A 374 -10.72 -15.12 23.11
C LEU A 374 -11.40 -16.31 22.44
N PRO A 375 -12.19 -16.11 21.37
CA PRO A 375 -12.63 -17.23 20.53
C PRO A 375 -11.44 -18.02 20.00
N ARG A 376 -11.54 -19.35 19.96
CA ARG A 376 -10.43 -20.25 19.61
C ARG A 376 -9.79 -19.92 18.25
N ASP A 377 -10.62 -19.59 17.26
CA ASP A 377 -10.17 -19.26 15.90
C ASP A 377 -9.42 -17.93 15.82
N GLU A 378 -9.53 -17.10 16.86
CA GLU A 378 -8.89 -15.80 16.90
C GLU A 378 -7.49 -15.84 17.54
N ILE A 379 -7.01 -16.99 17.99
CA ILE A 379 -5.72 -17.13 18.68
C ILE A 379 -4.57 -17.19 17.67
N ALA A 380 -3.78 -16.13 17.64
CA ALA A 380 -2.51 -16.07 16.90
C ALA A 380 -1.42 -15.44 17.77
N THR A 381 -0.15 -15.78 17.53
CA THR A 381 1.00 -15.23 18.27
C THR A 381 1.01 -13.71 18.22
N SER A 382 0.75 -13.11 17.05
CA SER A 382 0.67 -11.66 16.86
C SER A 382 -0.44 -11.01 17.71
N ARG A 383 -1.57 -11.69 17.89
CA ARG A 383 -2.67 -11.18 18.71
C ARG A 383 -2.38 -11.25 20.20
N ARG A 384 -1.79 -12.37 20.65
CA ARG A 384 -1.29 -12.49 22.02
C ARG A 384 -0.30 -11.37 22.35
N GLU A 385 0.62 -11.07 21.43
CA GLU A 385 1.60 -9.99 21.58
C GLU A 385 0.94 -8.61 21.63
N ALA A 386 0.00 -8.34 20.72
CA ALA A 386 -0.74 -7.09 20.71
C ALA A 386 -1.55 -6.87 21.99
N VAL A 387 -2.21 -7.92 22.50
CA VAL A 387 -2.93 -7.85 23.79
C VAL A 387 -1.95 -7.63 24.95
N GLY A 388 -0.79 -8.30 24.93
CA GLY A 388 0.27 -8.08 25.92
C GLY A 388 0.75 -6.63 25.94
N ALA A 389 1.08 -6.07 24.77
CA ALA A 389 1.51 -4.68 24.63
C ALA A 389 0.44 -3.68 25.08
N MET A 390 -0.84 -3.92 24.71
CA MET A 390 -1.97 -3.12 25.17
C MET A 390 -2.05 -3.08 26.70
N LEU A 391 -1.85 -4.23 27.37
CA LEU A 391 -1.89 -4.32 28.83
C LEU A 391 -0.67 -3.63 29.47
N GLU A 392 0.54 -3.79 28.91
CA GLU A 392 1.76 -3.14 29.40
C GLU A 392 1.67 -1.61 29.33
N GLU A 393 1.20 -1.08 28.20
CA GLU A 393 1.02 0.36 27.99
C GLU A 393 -0.02 0.93 28.96
N ALA A 394 -1.20 0.31 29.04
CA ALA A 394 -2.29 0.81 29.88
C ALA A 394 -2.01 0.71 31.38
N ALA A 395 -1.26 -0.32 31.80
CA ALA A 395 -0.87 -0.49 33.20
C ALA A 395 0.42 0.24 33.58
N ASN A 396 1.16 0.80 32.61
CA ASN A 396 2.52 1.29 32.80
C ASN A 396 3.38 0.26 33.56
N ALA A 397 3.34 -0.99 33.09
CA ALA A 397 3.88 -2.15 33.81
C ALA A 397 4.57 -3.12 32.85
N ARG A 398 5.51 -3.91 33.38
CA ARG A 398 6.22 -4.93 32.60
C ARG A 398 5.51 -6.28 32.72
N LEU A 399 5.34 -6.99 31.61
CA LEU A 399 4.87 -8.36 31.57
C LEU A 399 5.94 -9.30 32.16
N ILE A 400 5.58 -10.06 33.20
CA ILE A 400 6.43 -11.06 33.84
C ILE A 400 6.28 -12.41 33.12
N SER A 401 5.03 -12.83 32.90
CA SER A 401 4.71 -14.12 32.32
C SER A 401 3.32 -14.11 31.71
N TRP A 402 3.08 -15.06 30.81
CA TRP A 402 1.76 -15.34 30.28
C TRP A 402 1.55 -16.85 30.19
N SER A 403 0.28 -17.27 30.14
CA SER A 403 -0.09 -18.66 29.88
C SER A 403 -1.40 -18.73 29.11
N ILE A 404 -1.64 -19.88 28.48
CA ILE A 404 -2.88 -20.17 27.76
C ILE A 404 -3.50 -21.46 28.31
N ALA A 405 -4.81 -21.44 28.54
CA ALA A 405 -5.61 -22.63 28.79
C ALA A 405 -6.59 -22.81 27.62
N LEU A 406 -6.50 -23.95 26.97
CA LEU A 406 -7.39 -24.38 25.88
C LEU A 406 -8.28 -25.50 26.45
N GLU A 407 -9.55 -25.20 26.67
CA GLU A 407 -10.55 -26.21 27.02
C GLU A 407 -11.23 -26.74 25.75
N ASP A 408 -12.04 -27.80 25.87
CA ASP A 408 -12.86 -28.34 24.76
C ASP A 408 -13.91 -27.35 24.24
N GLY A 409 -14.05 -26.20 24.89
CA GLY A 409 -14.93 -25.11 24.49
C GLY A 409 -14.46 -24.31 23.26
N VAL A 410 -15.27 -23.30 22.93
CA VAL A 410 -15.06 -22.39 21.79
C VAL A 410 -14.22 -21.15 22.14
N VAL A 411 -13.78 -21.03 23.40
CA VAL A 411 -12.94 -19.93 23.89
C VAL A 411 -11.66 -20.49 24.52
N ALA A 412 -10.56 -19.74 24.40
CA ALA A 412 -9.36 -19.96 25.19
C ALA A 412 -9.18 -18.83 26.20
N LEU A 413 -8.58 -19.17 27.34
CA LEU A 413 -8.21 -18.23 28.38
C LEU A 413 -6.72 -17.94 28.30
N LEU A 414 -6.36 -16.72 27.90
CA LEU A 414 -5.02 -16.16 28.08
C LEU A 414 -4.94 -15.50 29.45
N ARG A 415 -3.83 -15.72 30.14
CA ARG A 415 -3.55 -15.10 31.44
C ARG A 415 -2.23 -14.37 31.37
N PHE A 416 -2.22 -13.10 31.74
CA PHE A 416 -1.01 -12.27 31.79
C PHE A 416 -0.75 -11.83 33.23
N THR A 417 0.52 -11.84 33.65
CA THR A 417 0.95 -11.35 34.95
C THR A 417 1.89 -10.16 34.75
N LEU A 418 1.52 -8.98 35.25
CA LEU A 418 2.31 -7.75 35.12
C LEU A 418 2.84 -7.27 36.48
N ASP A 419 4.05 -6.68 36.48
CA ASP A 419 4.71 -6.10 37.66
C ASP A 419 4.33 -4.62 37.84
N LEU A 420 3.61 -4.29 38.90
CA LEU A 420 3.18 -2.92 39.19
C LEU A 420 4.19 -2.12 40.04
N ARG A 421 5.34 -2.70 40.44
CA ARG A 421 6.27 -2.07 41.41
C ARG A 421 6.90 -0.76 40.94
N GLN A 422 7.01 -0.52 39.63
CA GLN A 422 7.71 0.64 39.05
C GLN A 422 6.77 1.78 38.64
N GLY A 423 5.73 2.05 39.44
CA GLY A 423 4.75 3.10 39.14
C GLY A 423 3.61 2.65 38.24
N GLY A 424 3.34 1.33 38.20
CA GLY A 424 2.21 0.78 37.48
C GLY A 424 0.88 1.14 38.14
N THR A 425 -0.14 1.35 37.33
CA THR A 425 -1.50 1.71 37.76
C THR A 425 -2.49 0.63 37.37
N MET A 426 -3.63 0.58 38.06
CA MET A 426 -4.74 -0.27 37.63
C MET A 426 -5.40 0.37 36.41
N PRO A 427 -5.42 -0.30 35.24
CA PRO A 427 -6.11 0.22 34.07
C PRO A 427 -7.63 0.22 34.24
N ASP A 428 -8.31 1.01 33.41
CA ASP A 428 -9.76 0.91 33.21
C ASP A 428 -10.07 -0.39 32.44
N ALA A 429 -10.65 -1.36 33.15
CA ALA A 429 -10.99 -2.66 32.59
C ALA A 429 -12.06 -2.58 31.50
N GLU A 430 -13.04 -1.67 31.61
CA GLU A 430 -14.11 -1.54 30.60
C GLU A 430 -13.57 -0.93 29.31
N ALA A 431 -12.72 0.10 29.41
CA ALA A 431 -12.07 0.70 28.25
C ALA A 431 -11.18 -0.30 27.50
N LEU A 432 -10.41 -1.11 28.24
CA LEU A 432 -9.58 -2.16 27.66
C LEU A 432 -10.38 -3.32 27.09
N ASP A 433 -11.50 -3.70 27.71
CA ASP A 433 -12.40 -4.71 27.15
C ASP A 433 -13.01 -4.25 25.81
N ALA A 434 -13.40 -2.97 25.72
CA ALA A 434 -13.87 -2.37 24.46
C ALA A 434 -12.75 -2.25 23.41
N GLN A 435 -11.50 -2.04 23.81
CA GLN A 435 -10.35 -2.08 22.90
C GLN A 435 -10.07 -3.49 22.41
N LEU A 436 -10.12 -4.48 23.30
CA LEU A 436 -10.00 -5.90 22.97
C LEU A 436 -11.08 -6.31 21.96
N GLU A 437 -12.34 -5.94 22.19
CA GLU A 437 -13.43 -6.26 21.28
C GLU A 437 -13.21 -5.65 19.89
N ARG A 438 -12.67 -4.42 19.79
CA ARG A 438 -12.28 -3.81 18.51
C ARG A 438 -11.17 -4.60 17.82
N MET A 439 -10.18 -5.07 18.57
CA MET A 439 -9.11 -5.94 18.03
C MET A 439 -9.64 -7.28 17.51
N MET A 440 -10.73 -7.81 18.11
CA MET A 440 -11.31 -9.11 17.78
C MET A 440 -12.45 -9.06 16.75
N ARG A 441 -12.97 -7.87 16.43
CA ARG A 441 -14.13 -7.69 15.52
C ARG A 441 -13.88 -8.16 14.08
N GLY A 442 -12.65 -8.51 13.73
CA GLY A 442 -12.27 -8.95 12.39
C GLY A 442 -12.17 -7.80 11.39
N TRP A 443 -11.42 -8.01 10.30
CA TRP A 443 -11.14 -6.97 9.30
C TRP A 443 -12.42 -6.41 8.64
N VAL A 444 -13.34 -7.28 8.23
CA VAL A 444 -14.54 -6.84 7.48
C VAL A 444 -15.50 -6.00 8.31
N PRO A 445 -15.90 -6.40 9.53
CA PRO A 445 -16.78 -5.58 10.36
C PRO A 445 -16.14 -4.25 10.78
N ALA A 446 -14.82 -4.22 10.98
CA ALA A 446 -14.10 -2.98 11.27
C ALA A 446 -14.13 -2.00 10.07
N VAL A 447 -13.91 -2.50 8.85
CA VAL A 447 -14.01 -1.69 7.62
C VAL A 447 -15.45 -1.26 7.37
N GLU A 448 -16.44 -2.11 7.65
CA GLU A 448 -17.86 -1.75 7.55
C GLU A 448 -18.23 -0.61 8.49
N ALA A 449 -17.76 -0.66 9.75
CA ALA A 449 -17.99 0.40 10.72
C ALA A 449 -17.38 1.73 10.24
N ALA A 450 -16.13 1.71 9.75
CA ALA A 450 -15.47 2.90 9.21
C ALA A 450 -16.16 3.44 7.95
N LEU A 451 -16.70 2.57 7.09
CA LEU A 451 -17.55 2.98 5.98
C LEU A 451 -18.86 3.60 6.46
N GLY A 452 -19.39 3.18 7.61
CA GLY A 452 -20.61 3.72 8.23
C GLY A 452 -20.63 5.25 8.29
N ASP A 453 -19.52 5.84 8.71
CA ASP A 453 -19.35 7.29 8.87
C ASP A 453 -19.23 8.02 7.52
N LEU A 454 -18.76 7.34 6.47
CA LEU A 454 -18.45 7.94 5.17
C LEU A 454 -19.55 7.71 4.11
N ALA A 455 -20.22 6.57 4.15
CA ALA A 455 -21.10 6.06 3.10
C ALA A 455 -22.53 5.75 3.58
N GLY A 456 -22.79 5.83 4.89
CA GLY A 456 -24.11 5.62 5.48
C GLY A 456 -24.75 4.29 5.06
N ALA A 457 -25.88 4.36 4.35
CA ALA A 457 -26.65 3.18 3.94
C ALA A 457 -25.93 2.24 2.95
N ALA A 458 -24.87 2.70 2.27
CA ALA A 458 -24.12 1.86 1.32
C ALA A 458 -23.02 1.01 1.98
N SER A 459 -22.71 1.25 3.26
CA SER A 459 -21.54 0.73 3.97
C SER A 459 -21.46 -0.80 3.97
N THR A 460 -22.54 -1.49 4.36
CA THR A 460 -22.60 -2.95 4.38
C THR A 460 -22.34 -3.56 3.00
N ARG A 461 -22.96 -3.00 1.95
CA ARG A 461 -22.77 -3.48 0.57
C ARG A 461 -21.32 -3.30 0.10
N LEU A 462 -20.72 -2.14 0.39
CA LEU A 462 -19.34 -1.83 0.03
C LEU A 462 -18.34 -2.72 0.78
N ALA A 463 -18.54 -2.91 2.09
CA ALA A 463 -17.70 -3.77 2.91
C ALA A 463 -17.74 -5.23 2.44
N LEU A 464 -18.94 -5.77 2.19
CA LEU A 464 -19.11 -7.13 1.67
C LEU A 464 -18.43 -7.32 0.31
N ARG A 465 -18.51 -6.31 -0.57
CA ARG A 465 -17.92 -6.38 -1.91
C ARG A 465 -16.39 -6.28 -1.88
N PHE A 466 -15.83 -5.40 -1.06
CA PHE A 466 -14.43 -5.00 -1.19
C PHE A 466 -13.54 -5.34 0.01
N ALA A 467 -14.03 -5.32 1.26
CA ALA A 467 -13.15 -5.44 2.43
C ALA A 467 -12.36 -6.76 2.43
N ASN A 468 -12.99 -7.87 2.00
CA ASN A 468 -12.32 -9.16 1.87
C ASN A 468 -11.39 -9.30 0.67
N THR A 469 -11.38 -8.32 -0.24
CA THR A 469 -10.53 -8.37 -1.44
C THR A 469 -9.11 -7.87 -1.18
N PHE A 470 -8.87 -7.14 -0.09
CA PHE A 470 -7.54 -6.67 0.30
C PHE A 470 -6.66 -7.84 0.77
N PRO A 471 -5.40 -7.93 0.32
CA PRO A 471 -4.48 -9.00 0.73
C PRO A 471 -4.00 -8.83 2.18
N ALA A 472 -3.53 -9.91 2.80
CA ALA A 472 -3.09 -9.91 4.20
C ALA A 472 -1.99 -8.86 4.48
N ALA A 473 -1.05 -8.65 3.55
CA ALA A 473 0.01 -7.65 3.69
C ALA A 473 -0.52 -6.21 3.83
N TYR A 474 -1.59 -5.87 3.08
CA TYR A 474 -2.27 -4.59 3.22
C TYR A 474 -2.99 -4.51 4.57
N ARG A 475 -3.72 -5.56 4.97
CA ARG A 475 -4.44 -5.61 6.26
C ARG A 475 -3.52 -5.52 7.48
N ALA A 476 -2.25 -5.88 7.33
CA ALA A 476 -1.25 -5.83 8.39
C ALA A 476 -0.70 -4.41 8.63
N THR A 477 -0.85 -3.50 7.67
CA THR A 477 -0.22 -2.16 7.70
C THR A 477 -1.25 -1.02 7.63
N ALA A 478 -2.36 -1.22 6.92
CA ALA A 478 -3.42 -0.23 6.78
C ALA A 478 -4.47 -0.33 7.89
N THR A 479 -5.05 0.80 8.27
CA THR A 479 -6.17 0.83 9.22
C THR A 479 -7.51 0.58 8.50
N PRO A 480 -8.58 0.17 9.21
CA PRO A 480 -9.91 0.03 8.63
C PRO A 480 -10.45 1.32 7.98
N GLU A 481 -10.12 2.50 8.51
CA GLU A 481 -10.51 3.81 7.98
C GLU A 481 -9.82 4.12 6.65
N GLU A 482 -8.56 3.73 6.54
CA GLU A 482 -7.78 3.87 5.31
C GLU A 482 -8.31 2.93 4.23
N ALA A 483 -8.63 1.69 4.60
CA ALA A 483 -9.30 0.74 3.72
C ALA A 483 -10.69 1.24 3.28
N ALA A 484 -11.48 1.82 4.18
CA ALA A 484 -12.77 2.41 3.84
C ALA A 484 -12.64 3.55 2.81
N SER A 485 -11.65 4.42 2.98
CA SER A 485 -11.34 5.49 2.02
C SER A 485 -10.90 4.95 0.65
N ASP A 486 -10.06 3.91 0.64
CA ASP A 486 -9.66 3.22 -0.59
C ASP A 486 -10.86 2.57 -1.30
N ILE A 487 -11.77 1.93 -0.55
CA ILE A 487 -12.99 1.33 -1.09
C ILE A 487 -13.87 2.36 -1.79
N LEU A 488 -14.01 3.56 -1.22
CA LEU A 488 -14.83 4.61 -1.83
C LEU A 488 -14.27 5.05 -3.18
N ARG A 489 -12.94 5.14 -3.31
CA ARG A 489 -12.28 5.51 -4.57
C ARG A 489 -12.31 4.40 -5.60
N ILE A 490 -12.21 3.14 -5.18
CA ILE A 490 -12.35 1.97 -6.07
C ILE A 490 -13.80 1.83 -6.56
N ALA A 491 -14.78 2.12 -5.69
CA ALA A 491 -16.20 1.97 -6.00
C ALA A 491 -16.71 2.96 -7.07
N THR A 492 -15.95 4.01 -7.40
CA THR A 492 -16.27 4.97 -8.48
C THR A 492 -15.72 4.55 -9.85
N LEU A 493 -14.99 3.44 -9.94
CA LEU A 493 -14.44 2.95 -11.21
C LEU A 493 -15.46 2.02 -11.89
N ASP A 494 -15.83 2.35 -13.13
CA ASP A 494 -16.81 1.59 -13.94
C ASP A 494 -16.12 0.72 -14.99
N GLY A 495 -14.94 1.12 -15.48
CA GLY A 495 -14.21 0.44 -16.54
C GLY A 495 -12.68 0.39 -16.35
N PRO A 496 -11.98 -0.38 -17.20
CA PRO A 496 -10.52 -0.55 -17.11
C PRO A 496 -9.70 0.71 -17.47
N GLY A 497 -10.34 1.69 -18.12
CA GLY A 497 -9.73 2.98 -18.43
C GLY A 497 -9.77 3.99 -17.28
N ASP A 498 -10.67 3.80 -16.33
CA ASP A 498 -10.96 4.80 -15.29
C ASP A 498 -9.83 4.87 -14.26
N ARG A 499 -9.54 6.08 -13.79
CA ARG A 499 -8.50 6.32 -12.78
C ARG A 499 -9.06 7.20 -11.69
N SER A 500 -8.79 6.81 -10.45
CA SER A 500 -9.06 7.68 -9.29
C SER A 500 -7.75 7.92 -8.57
N VAL A 501 -7.58 9.12 -8.02
CA VAL A 501 -6.36 9.53 -7.32
C VAL A 501 -6.74 10.10 -5.97
N ARG A 502 -5.97 9.76 -4.93
CA ARG A 502 -6.05 10.36 -3.60
C ARG A 502 -4.67 10.79 -3.13
N ILE A 503 -4.55 12.03 -2.64
CA ILE A 503 -3.30 12.57 -2.13
C ILE A 503 -3.45 12.84 -0.62
N THR A 504 -2.51 12.34 0.17
CA THR A 504 -2.47 12.56 1.62
C THR A 504 -1.05 12.96 2.07
N PRO A 505 -0.89 13.74 3.15
CA PRO A 505 0.43 14.06 3.68
C PRO A 505 1.19 12.82 4.16
N ALA A 506 2.50 12.74 3.92
CA ALA A 506 3.36 11.72 4.49
C ALA A 506 3.95 12.15 5.85
N ALA A 507 4.71 11.27 6.51
CA ALA A 507 5.30 11.55 7.82
C ALA A 507 6.30 12.71 7.80
N LYS A 508 7.02 12.90 6.69
CA LYS A 508 8.00 13.97 6.52
C LYS A 508 7.36 15.19 5.84
N LYS A 509 7.59 16.36 6.43
CA LYS A 509 7.04 17.62 5.89
C LYS A 509 7.54 17.87 4.46
N GLY A 510 6.60 18.08 3.55
CA GLY A 510 6.87 18.27 2.11
C GLY A 510 6.81 16.99 1.30
N ASP A 511 6.67 15.83 1.93
CA ASP A 511 6.45 14.55 1.29
C ASP A 511 4.95 14.17 1.40
N TYR A 512 4.42 13.49 0.39
CA TYR A 512 3.02 13.11 0.24
C TYR A 512 2.90 11.64 -0.20
N ARG A 513 1.77 11.01 0.12
CA ARG A 513 1.35 9.74 -0.47
C ARG A 513 0.32 10.00 -1.57
N ILE A 514 0.59 9.51 -2.78
CA ILE A 514 -0.35 9.51 -3.90
C ILE A 514 -0.82 8.08 -4.11
N LYS A 515 -2.08 7.82 -3.78
CA LYS A 515 -2.75 6.56 -4.08
C LYS A 515 -3.48 6.66 -5.41
N LEU A 516 -3.11 5.80 -6.35
CA LEU A 516 -3.77 5.63 -7.63
C LEU A 516 -4.58 4.34 -7.62
N TYR A 517 -5.87 4.46 -7.98
CA TYR A 517 -6.80 3.35 -8.06
C TYR A 517 -7.11 3.03 -9.52
N ALA A 518 -7.03 1.75 -9.87
CA ALA A 518 -7.30 1.27 -11.22
C ALA A 518 -8.05 -0.08 -11.20
N GLN A 519 -8.79 -0.36 -12.26
CA GLN A 519 -9.48 -1.64 -12.48
C GLN A 519 -8.92 -2.31 -13.74
N GLY A 520 -8.80 -3.65 -13.75
CA GLY A 520 -8.45 -4.40 -14.95
C GLY A 520 -6.95 -4.58 -15.22
N GLY A 521 -6.08 -4.29 -14.26
CA GLY A 521 -4.65 -4.57 -14.34
C GLY A 521 -3.80 -3.56 -13.56
N ALA A 522 -2.55 -3.93 -13.28
CA ALA A 522 -1.57 -3.01 -12.70
C ALA A 522 -1.20 -1.94 -13.73
N LEU A 523 -1.13 -0.68 -13.31
CA LEU A 523 -0.56 0.37 -14.15
C LEU A 523 0.97 0.21 -14.20
N ALA A 524 1.56 0.27 -15.40
CA ALA A 524 3.00 0.21 -15.53
C ALA A 524 3.65 1.50 -14.96
N LEU A 525 4.76 1.34 -14.25
CA LEU A 525 5.52 2.49 -13.73
C LEU A 525 5.98 3.44 -14.84
N SER A 526 6.29 2.91 -16.03
CA SER A 526 6.61 3.70 -17.22
C SER A 526 5.48 4.63 -17.68
N ASP A 527 4.25 4.36 -17.26
CA ASP A 527 3.08 5.14 -17.62
C ASP A 527 2.73 6.13 -16.50
N ALA A 528 2.86 5.71 -15.24
CA ALA A 528 2.52 6.53 -14.07
C ALA A 528 3.59 7.58 -13.72
N VAL A 529 4.86 7.18 -13.65
CA VAL A 529 5.95 8.03 -13.15
C VAL A 529 6.12 9.31 -14.00
N PRO A 530 6.11 9.25 -15.35
CA PRO A 530 6.22 10.46 -16.16
C PRO A 530 5.08 11.45 -15.91
N VAL A 531 3.88 10.98 -15.57
CA VAL A 531 2.76 11.87 -15.19
C VAL A 531 3.14 12.64 -13.93
N PHE A 532 3.54 11.95 -12.86
CA PHE A 532 3.92 12.60 -11.62
C PHE A 532 5.07 13.60 -11.79
N GLU A 533 6.10 13.26 -12.57
CA GLU A 533 7.22 14.16 -12.86
C GLU A 533 6.81 15.42 -13.66
N ASN A 534 5.85 15.28 -14.58
CA ASN A 534 5.28 16.39 -15.33
C ASN A 534 4.35 17.27 -14.48
N PHE A 535 3.79 16.75 -13.39
CA PHE A 535 3.13 17.54 -12.35
C PHE A 535 4.11 18.13 -11.32
N GLY A 536 5.39 17.75 -11.36
CA GLY A 536 6.44 18.31 -10.50
C GLY A 536 6.72 17.50 -9.23
N PHE A 537 6.11 16.32 -9.11
CA PHE A 537 6.40 15.38 -8.05
C PHE A 537 7.71 14.64 -8.32
N ARG A 538 8.48 14.38 -7.28
CA ARG A 538 9.60 13.43 -7.32
C ARG A 538 9.18 12.12 -6.67
N VAL A 539 9.11 11.04 -7.43
CA VAL A 539 8.75 9.71 -6.92
C VAL A 539 9.92 9.13 -6.12
N ILE A 540 9.62 8.62 -4.91
CA ILE A 540 10.59 8.05 -3.97
C ILE A 540 10.47 6.53 -3.97
N GLU A 541 9.25 6.01 -3.74
CA GLU A 541 8.94 4.59 -3.72
C GLU A 541 7.50 4.33 -4.16
N GLU A 542 7.19 3.06 -4.45
CA GLU A 542 5.85 2.57 -4.77
C GLU A 542 5.59 1.26 -4.00
N VAL A 543 4.39 1.14 -3.44
CA VAL A 543 3.84 -0.12 -2.92
C VAL A 543 2.56 -0.49 -3.70
N PRO A 544 2.63 -1.42 -4.67
CA PRO A 544 1.45 -1.89 -5.37
C PRO A 544 0.67 -2.92 -4.54
N THR A 545 -0.65 -2.75 -4.46
CA THR A 545 -1.56 -3.68 -3.80
C THR A 545 -2.60 -4.18 -4.80
N GLN A 546 -2.52 -5.48 -5.14
CA GLN A 546 -3.54 -6.15 -5.94
C GLN A 546 -4.67 -6.66 -5.03
N LEU A 547 -5.91 -6.30 -5.38
CA LEU A 547 -7.11 -6.85 -4.73
C LEU A 547 -7.57 -8.08 -5.51
N SER A 548 -8.11 -9.09 -4.81
CA SER A 548 -8.62 -10.31 -5.46
C SER A 548 -9.79 -10.07 -6.43
N GLY A 549 -10.45 -8.91 -6.34
CA GLY A 549 -11.48 -8.46 -7.28
C GLY A 549 -10.95 -7.85 -8.59
N GLY A 550 -9.64 -7.84 -8.82
CA GLY A 550 -9.01 -7.31 -10.04
C GLY A 550 -8.76 -5.79 -10.04
N ALA A 551 -9.04 -5.11 -8.93
CA ALA A 551 -8.66 -3.72 -8.68
C ALA A 551 -7.23 -3.64 -8.13
N TYR A 552 -6.58 -2.50 -8.34
CA TYR A 552 -5.25 -2.19 -7.86
C TYR A 552 -5.25 -0.87 -7.10
N VAL A 553 -4.47 -0.83 -6.02
CA VAL A 553 -4.08 0.40 -5.32
C VAL A 553 -2.56 0.54 -5.45
N HIS A 554 -2.11 1.52 -6.21
CA HIS A 554 -0.69 1.88 -6.30
C HIS A 554 -0.44 3.04 -5.35
N ASP A 555 0.31 2.80 -4.27
CA ASP A 555 0.59 3.80 -3.26
C ASP A 555 2.02 4.32 -3.40
N PHE A 556 2.16 5.55 -3.88
CA PHE A 556 3.43 6.20 -4.16
C PHE A 556 3.81 7.16 -3.04
N GLU A 557 5.04 7.08 -2.55
CA GLU A 557 5.63 8.19 -1.79
C GLU A 557 6.30 9.17 -2.74
N VAL A 558 5.96 10.45 -2.60
CA VAL A 558 6.48 11.52 -3.45
C VAL A 558 6.94 12.71 -2.63
N SER A 559 7.96 13.41 -3.11
CA SER A 559 8.41 14.69 -2.56
C SER A 559 7.84 15.83 -3.40
N ALA A 560 7.17 16.79 -2.75
CA ALA A 560 6.69 18.05 -3.33
C ALA A 560 6.77 19.21 -2.31
N PRO A 561 7.98 19.69 -1.97
CA PRO A 561 8.20 20.69 -0.92
C PRO A 561 7.56 22.06 -1.21
N GLY A 562 7.12 22.32 -2.45
CA GLY A 562 6.48 23.56 -2.89
C GLY A 562 5.04 23.40 -3.37
N LEU A 563 4.32 22.34 -2.97
CA LEU A 563 2.91 22.17 -3.32
C LEU A 563 2.08 23.34 -2.75
N ALA A 564 1.47 24.10 -3.66
CA ALA A 564 0.62 25.26 -3.36
C ALA A 564 -0.83 25.08 -3.84
N GLY A 565 -1.08 24.14 -4.75
CA GLY A 565 -2.41 23.86 -5.29
C GLY A 565 -3.33 23.09 -4.34
N ASP A 566 -4.63 23.20 -4.60
CA ASP A 566 -5.66 22.42 -3.94
C ASP A 566 -5.55 20.92 -4.31
N LEU A 567 -5.58 20.04 -3.31
CA LEU A 567 -5.34 18.61 -3.50
C LEU A 567 -6.42 17.97 -4.38
N ALA A 568 -7.69 18.31 -4.20
CA ALA A 568 -8.78 17.74 -5.01
C ALA A 568 -8.64 18.13 -6.49
N THR A 569 -8.22 19.37 -6.75
CA THR A 569 -7.92 19.85 -8.11
C THR A 569 -6.75 19.08 -8.73
N ILE A 570 -5.69 18.82 -7.96
CA ILE A 570 -4.52 18.05 -8.41
C ILE A 570 -4.91 16.58 -8.67
N GLU A 571 -5.66 15.95 -7.77
CA GLU A 571 -6.18 14.58 -7.91
C GLU A 571 -6.92 14.40 -9.24
N ASN A 572 -7.88 15.28 -9.52
CA ASN A 572 -8.68 15.24 -10.75
C ASN A 572 -7.83 15.48 -12.01
N ALA A 573 -6.86 16.40 -11.94
CA ALA A 573 -5.97 16.68 -13.07
C ALA A 573 -5.05 15.50 -13.39
N VAL A 574 -4.49 14.84 -12.37
CA VAL A 574 -3.66 13.65 -12.53
C VAL A 574 -4.49 12.49 -13.09
N ALA A 575 -5.70 12.26 -12.57
CA ALA A 575 -6.63 11.25 -13.10
C ALA A 575 -6.92 11.47 -14.59
N ALA A 576 -7.28 12.69 -14.99
CA ALA A 576 -7.57 13.02 -16.38
C ALA A 576 -6.38 12.78 -17.33
N VAL A 577 -5.15 13.02 -16.87
CA VAL A 577 -3.94 12.73 -17.66
C VAL A 577 -3.71 11.23 -17.79
N LEU A 578 -3.91 10.46 -16.71
CA LEU A 578 -3.77 9.00 -16.71
C LEU A 578 -4.85 8.30 -17.55
N GLU A 579 -6.04 8.90 -17.67
CA GLU A 579 -7.14 8.46 -18.54
C GLU A 579 -6.94 8.88 -20.01
N GLY A 580 -5.94 9.72 -20.30
CA GLY A 580 -5.67 10.24 -21.64
C GLY A 580 -6.66 11.33 -22.11
N THR A 581 -7.48 11.87 -21.21
CA THR A 581 -8.40 12.98 -21.50
C THR A 581 -7.74 14.35 -21.36
N ALA A 582 -6.56 14.41 -20.74
CA ALA A 582 -5.70 15.59 -20.65
C ALA A 582 -4.25 15.27 -21.08
N GLU A 583 -3.47 16.30 -21.42
CA GLU A 583 -2.09 16.12 -21.89
C GLU A 583 -1.08 15.93 -20.75
N ASN A 584 -0.14 15.01 -20.97
CA ASN A 584 0.97 14.74 -20.07
C ASN A 584 2.21 15.57 -20.46
N ASP A 585 2.34 16.79 -19.95
CA ASP A 585 3.50 17.65 -20.20
C ASP A 585 3.83 18.60 -19.03
N LEU A 586 4.96 19.31 -19.16
CA LEU A 586 5.52 20.16 -18.09
C LEU A 586 4.61 21.32 -17.65
N PHE A 587 3.60 21.70 -18.44
CA PHE A 587 2.65 22.74 -18.01
C PHE A 587 1.85 22.30 -16.78
N ASN A 588 1.67 21.00 -16.57
CA ASN A 588 0.94 20.45 -15.42
C ASN A 588 1.58 20.84 -14.08
N ARG A 589 2.89 21.15 -14.04
CA ARG A 589 3.58 21.68 -12.84
C ARG A 589 2.96 22.95 -12.29
N LEU A 590 2.37 23.79 -13.14
CA LEU A 590 1.74 25.05 -12.71
C LEU A 590 0.51 24.81 -11.83
N ILE A 591 -0.14 23.64 -11.96
CA ILE A 591 -1.27 23.24 -11.11
C ILE A 591 -0.78 23.00 -9.68
N VAL A 592 0.35 22.30 -9.52
CA VAL A 592 0.90 21.92 -8.21
C VAL A 592 1.67 23.06 -7.56
N GLU A 593 2.62 23.67 -8.27
CA GLU A 593 3.56 24.64 -7.71
C GLU A 593 2.99 26.08 -7.65
N SER A 594 2.05 26.42 -8.52
CA SER A 594 1.47 27.78 -8.60
C SER A 594 -0.02 27.83 -8.27
N GLY A 595 -0.64 26.69 -7.94
CA GLY A 595 -2.06 26.59 -7.62
C GLY A 595 -2.97 27.02 -8.78
N MET A 596 -2.49 26.91 -10.01
CA MET A 596 -3.21 27.39 -11.19
C MET A 596 -4.32 26.42 -11.58
N ALA A 597 -5.50 26.95 -11.93
CA ALA A 597 -6.61 26.13 -12.39
C ALA A 597 -6.25 25.36 -13.68
N PRO A 598 -6.64 24.08 -13.84
CA PRO A 598 -6.31 23.29 -15.03
C PRO A 598 -6.70 23.95 -16.35
N ALA A 599 -7.87 24.62 -16.40
CA ALA A 599 -8.31 25.34 -17.60
C ALA A 599 -7.34 26.47 -18.02
N SER A 600 -6.79 27.20 -17.06
CA SER A 600 -5.80 28.26 -17.30
C SER A 600 -4.48 27.68 -17.85
N VAL A 601 -4.08 26.51 -17.35
CA VAL A 601 -2.89 25.81 -17.83
C VAL A 601 -3.07 25.38 -19.29
N VAL A 602 -4.27 24.90 -19.67
CA VAL A 602 -4.60 24.58 -21.07
C VAL A 602 -4.52 25.82 -21.97
N LEU A 603 -4.93 27.00 -21.50
CA LEU A 603 -4.78 28.26 -22.26
C LEU A 603 -3.30 28.58 -22.54
N PHE A 604 -2.45 28.51 -21.52
CA PHE A 604 -1.00 28.72 -21.70
C PHE A 604 -0.40 27.72 -22.67
N ARG A 605 -0.79 26.45 -22.56
CA ARG A 605 -0.35 25.39 -23.47
C ARG A 605 -0.79 25.69 -24.91
N ALA A 606 -2.04 26.09 -25.12
CA ALA A 606 -2.57 26.45 -26.43
C ALA A 606 -1.84 27.65 -27.05
N TRP A 607 -1.57 28.71 -26.28
CA TRP A 607 -0.82 29.88 -26.73
C TRP A 607 0.64 29.55 -27.03
N PHE A 608 1.29 28.73 -26.20
CA PHE A 608 2.65 28.25 -26.45
C PHE A 608 2.72 27.44 -27.75
N ARG A 609 1.78 26.53 -27.98
CA ARG A 609 1.73 25.70 -29.20
C ARG A 609 1.49 26.54 -30.45
N TYR A 610 0.63 27.56 -30.37
CA TYR A 610 0.51 28.57 -31.41
C TYR A 610 1.85 29.27 -31.67
N LEU A 611 2.49 29.79 -30.62
CA LEU A 611 3.74 30.54 -30.73
C LEU A 611 4.89 29.69 -31.32
N ARG A 612 4.93 28.39 -31.03
CA ARG A 612 5.85 27.45 -31.69
C ARG A 612 5.66 27.43 -33.21
N GLN A 613 4.42 27.40 -33.69
CA GLN A 613 4.10 27.48 -35.13
C GLN A 613 4.46 28.86 -35.75
N THR A 614 4.60 29.91 -34.94
CA THR A 614 5.01 31.25 -35.40
C THR A 614 6.53 31.48 -35.43
N GLY A 615 7.32 30.52 -34.93
CA GLY A 615 8.79 30.61 -34.89
C GLY A 615 9.38 30.96 -33.51
N MET A 616 8.65 30.74 -32.40
CA MET A 616 9.21 30.91 -31.06
C MET A 616 10.33 29.88 -30.80
N ASN A 617 11.53 30.39 -30.47
CA ASN A 617 12.73 29.56 -30.26
C ASN A 617 12.81 28.92 -28.86
N TYR A 618 12.04 29.40 -27.88
CA TYR A 618 12.05 28.85 -26.53
C TYR A 618 11.33 27.50 -26.46
N GLY A 619 11.95 26.53 -25.78
CA GLY A 619 11.36 25.22 -25.51
C GLY A 619 10.30 25.30 -24.40
N MET A 620 9.50 24.23 -24.27
CA MET A 620 8.42 24.15 -23.28
C MET A 620 8.93 24.35 -21.85
N ALA A 621 10.03 23.69 -21.47
CA ALA A 621 10.60 23.81 -20.13
C ALA A 621 10.93 25.27 -19.76
N THR A 622 11.57 26.01 -20.67
CA THR A 622 11.92 27.42 -20.47
C THR A 622 10.68 28.30 -20.30
N VAL A 623 9.62 28.05 -21.09
CA VAL A 623 8.37 28.81 -21.00
C VAL A 623 7.63 28.53 -19.69
N VAL A 624 7.55 27.26 -19.28
CA VAL A 624 6.95 26.86 -18.00
C VAL A 624 7.72 27.48 -16.84
N ASP A 625 9.05 27.46 -16.86
CA ASP A 625 9.89 28.07 -15.82
C ASP A 625 9.69 29.59 -15.72
N ALA A 626 9.53 30.29 -16.85
CA ALA A 626 9.23 31.73 -16.84
C ALA A 626 7.87 32.02 -16.17
N LEU A 627 6.85 31.23 -16.48
CA LEU A 627 5.52 31.35 -15.85
C LEU A 627 5.58 31.04 -14.34
N ARG A 628 6.35 30.01 -13.96
CA ARG A 628 6.54 29.56 -12.58
C ARG A 628 7.31 30.58 -11.73
N ARG A 629 8.30 31.27 -12.31
CA ARG A 629 9.05 32.36 -11.65
C ARG A 629 8.26 33.65 -11.55
N ALA A 630 7.26 33.87 -12.41
CA ALA A 630 6.41 35.05 -12.43
C ALA A 630 4.91 34.72 -12.26
N PRO A 631 4.49 34.06 -11.16
CA PRO A 631 3.12 33.55 -11.01
C PRO A 631 2.07 34.68 -10.99
N LYS A 632 2.44 35.87 -10.50
CA LYS A 632 1.57 37.07 -10.53
C LYS A 632 1.30 37.53 -11.97
N VAL A 633 2.31 37.50 -12.84
CA VAL A 633 2.15 37.86 -14.27
C VAL A 633 1.29 36.81 -14.95
N ALA A 634 1.53 35.51 -14.68
CA ALA A 634 0.73 34.43 -15.25
C ALA A 634 -0.76 34.55 -14.85
N ALA A 635 -1.06 34.79 -13.56
CA ALA A 635 -2.43 35.01 -13.11
C ALA A 635 -3.06 36.25 -13.77
N ALA A 636 -2.31 37.36 -13.87
CA ALA A 636 -2.81 38.59 -14.50
C ALA A 636 -3.04 38.44 -16.02
N LEU A 637 -2.27 37.59 -16.72
CA LEU A 637 -2.51 37.26 -18.14
C LEU A 637 -3.83 36.52 -18.32
N ILE A 638 -4.12 35.55 -17.44
CA ILE A 638 -5.40 34.82 -17.46
C ILE A 638 -6.55 35.75 -17.13
N GLU A 639 -6.42 36.58 -16.11
CA GLU A 639 -7.45 37.55 -15.73
C GLU A 639 -7.72 38.56 -16.86
N ARG A 640 -6.65 39.04 -17.53
CA ARG A 640 -6.76 39.93 -18.68
C ARG A 640 -7.46 39.28 -19.87
N PHE A 641 -7.31 37.97 -20.05
CA PHE A 641 -8.00 37.19 -21.07
C PHE A 641 -9.47 36.98 -20.69
N ASP A 642 -9.74 36.55 -19.45
CA ASP A 642 -11.09 36.32 -18.93
C ASP A 642 -11.94 37.59 -18.98
N ALA A 643 -11.46 38.70 -18.42
CA ALA A 643 -12.20 39.97 -18.40
C ALA A 643 -12.55 40.48 -19.82
N ALA A 644 -11.72 40.17 -20.82
CA ALA A 644 -11.96 40.59 -22.21
C ALA A 644 -12.86 39.64 -23.01
N HIS A 645 -12.84 38.34 -22.70
CA HIS A 645 -13.45 37.32 -23.56
C HIS A 645 -14.58 36.52 -22.91
N ASN A 646 -14.71 36.54 -21.59
CA ASN A 646 -15.81 35.91 -20.87
C ASN A 646 -17.10 36.69 -21.13
N PRO A 647 -18.11 36.14 -21.83
CA PRO A 647 -19.33 36.87 -22.18
C PRO A 647 -20.13 37.38 -20.97
N ALA A 648 -19.95 36.78 -19.80
CA ALA A 648 -20.56 37.27 -18.57
C ALA A 648 -19.97 38.62 -18.11
N ARG A 649 -18.75 38.94 -18.52
CA ARG A 649 -17.95 40.11 -18.10
C ARG A 649 -17.64 41.09 -19.24
N ALA A 650 -17.48 40.59 -20.47
CA ALA A 650 -17.02 41.35 -21.62
C ALA A 650 -17.90 42.59 -21.90
N GLY A 651 -17.26 43.73 -22.13
CA GLY A 651 -17.92 45.03 -22.36
C GLY A 651 -18.53 45.69 -21.10
N LYS A 652 -18.49 45.02 -19.93
CA LYS A 652 -18.99 45.52 -18.65
C LYS A 652 -17.89 45.74 -17.61
N ASP A 653 -16.70 45.18 -17.84
CA ASP A 653 -15.61 45.12 -16.85
C ASP A 653 -14.29 45.73 -17.40
N ASN A 654 -14.39 46.92 -18.01
CA ASN A 654 -13.23 47.63 -18.54
C ASN A 654 -12.21 47.96 -17.44
N GLU A 655 -12.67 48.17 -16.20
CA GLU A 655 -11.80 48.40 -15.04
C GLU A 655 -10.93 47.16 -14.73
N ALA A 656 -11.48 45.95 -14.75
CA ALA A 656 -10.67 44.73 -14.57
C ALA A 656 -9.68 44.52 -15.71
N ILE A 657 -10.06 44.84 -16.95
CA ILE A 657 -9.14 44.79 -18.11
C ILE A 657 -7.94 45.73 -17.90
N GLU A 658 -8.18 46.96 -17.45
CA GLU A 658 -7.12 47.93 -17.15
C GLU A 658 -6.29 47.52 -15.93
N ALA A 659 -6.93 47.04 -14.86
CA ALA A 659 -6.27 46.59 -13.64
C ALA A 659 -5.35 45.38 -13.90
N ALA A 660 -5.82 44.39 -14.66
CA ALA A 660 -5.01 43.26 -15.10
C ALA A 660 -3.85 43.70 -15.99
N GLY A 661 -4.08 44.69 -16.88
CA GLY A 661 -3.02 45.32 -17.66
C GLY A 661 -1.92 45.94 -16.80
N LYS A 662 -2.30 46.75 -15.81
CA LYS A 662 -1.35 47.36 -14.85
C LYS A 662 -0.62 46.30 -14.01
N ALA A 663 -1.31 45.23 -13.61
CA ALA A 663 -0.70 44.12 -12.88
C ALA A 663 0.33 43.36 -13.73
N ILE A 664 0.06 43.17 -15.02
CA ILE A 664 1.03 42.61 -15.96
C ILE A 664 2.25 43.53 -16.08
N ASP A 665 2.06 44.84 -16.29
CA ASP A 665 3.15 45.80 -16.43
C ASP A 665 4.05 45.83 -15.18
N ALA A 666 3.45 46.00 -14.00
CA ALA A 666 4.19 46.01 -12.73
C ALA A 666 4.89 44.66 -12.45
N GLY A 667 4.27 43.54 -12.85
CA GLY A 667 4.87 42.22 -12.70
C GLY A 667 6.05 42.00 -13.65
N LEU A 668 5.97 42.47 -14.90
CA LEU A 668 7.07 42.41 -15.88
C LEU A 668 8.26 43.26 -15.45
N ASP A 669 8.02 44.45 -14.87
CA ASP A 669 9.10 45.32 -14.34
C ASP A 669 9.91 44.64 -13.21
N ALA A 670 9.31 43.66 -12.52
CA ALA A 670 9.97 42.88 -11.48
C ALA A 670 10.71 41.63 -12.00
N VAL A 671 10.64 41.31 -13.30
CA VAL A 671 11.30 40.14 -13.89
C VAL A 671 12.76 40.46 -14.19
N SER A 672 13.69 39.78 -13.49
CA SER A 672 15.13 40.03 -13.63
C SER A 672 15.77 39.33 -14.83
N ALA A 673 15.19 38.23 -15.32
CA ALA A 673 15.74 37.45 -16.42
C ALA A 673 15.16 37.93 -17.76
N ILE A 674 16.04 38.32 -18.70
CA ILE A 674 15.64 38.91 -19.99
C ILE A 674 14.82 37.94 -20.86
N ASP A 675 15.14 36.65 -20.81
CA ASP A 675 14.41 35.62 -21.55
C ASP A 675 12.99 35.43 -20.98
N ASP A 676 12.84 35.47 -19.66
CA ASP A 676 11.53 35.36 -19.00
C ASP A 676 10.65 36.55 -19.37
N ASP A 677 11.19 37.77 -19.32
CA ASP A 677 10.47 38.99 -19.73
C ASP A 677 10.01 38.89 -21.20
N ARG A 678 10.90 38.45 -22.09
CA ARG A 678 10.57 38.28 -23.52
C ARG A 678 9.48 37.22 -23.74
N ILE A 679 9.54 36.09 -23.03
CA ILE A 679 8.50 35.04 -23.11
C ILE A 679 7.15 35.59 -22.65
N LEU A 680 7.11 36.22 -21.47
CA LEU A 680 5.88 36.74 -20.87
C LEU A 680 5.26 37.86 -21.71
N ARG A 681 6.07 38.76 -22.29
CA ARG A 681 5.61 39.78 -23.24
C ARG A 681 5.06 39.18 -24.53
N THR A 682 5.65 38.09 -25.01
CA THR A 682 5.17 37.41 -26.22
C THR A 682 3.80 36.76 -25.96
N LEU A 683 3.63 36.10 -24.80
CA LEU A 683 2.33 35.56 -24.37
C LEU A 683 1.28 36.66 -24.21
N ARG A 684 1.64 37.78 -23.56
CA ARG A 684 0.78 38.99 -23.48
C ARG A 684 0.31 39.43 -24.87
N GLY A 685 1.20 39.44 -25.85
CA GLY A 685 0.86 39.82 -27.22
C GLY A 685 -0.21 38.94 -27.85
N VAL A 686 -0.15 37.63 -27.65
CA VAL A 686 -1.19 36.68 -28.14
C VAL A 686 -2.53 36.92 -27.45
N VAL A 687 -2.52 37.09 -26.13
CA VAL A 687 -3.73 37.43 -25.36
C VAL A 687 -4.38 38.70 -25.91
N LEU A 688 -3.59 39.76 -26.12
CA LEU A 688 -4.10 41.04 -26.63
C LEU A 688 -4.55 40.97 -28.09
N ALA A 689 -3.93 40.11 -28.91
CA ALA A 689 -4.28 39.92 -30.31
C ALA A 689 -5.55 39.04 -30.51
N THR A 690 -6.04 38.39 -29.47
CA THR A 690 -7.26 37.57 -29.54
C THR A 690 -8.49 38.46 -29.69
N LEU A 691 -9.33 38.11 -30.67
CA LEU A 691 -10.56 38.83 -31.03
C LEU A 691 -11.81 38.04 -30.62
N ARG A 692 -11.77 36.72 -30.78
CA ARG A 692 -12.85 35.79 -30.40
C ARG A 692 -12.26 34.49 -29.90
N THR A 693 -12.97 33.85 -28.98
CA THR A 693 -12.62 32.52 -28.47
C THR A 693 -13.86 31.81 -27.94
N ASN A 694 -13.90 30.49 -28.07
CA ASN A 694 -14.94 29.64 -27.50
C ASN A 694 -14.62 29.16 -26.09
N ALA A 695 -13.53 29.62 -25.44
CA ALA A 695 -13.05 29.13 -24.15
C ALA A 695 -14.10 29.13 -23.02
N PHE A 696 -15.15 29.95 -23.13
CA PHE A 696 -16.25 30.08 -22.17
C PHE A 696 -17.56 29.43 -22.65
N ALA A 697 -17.56 28.83 -23.83
CA ALA A 697 -18.69 28.14 -24.43
C ALA A 697 -18.58 26.61 -24.23
N PRO A 698 -19.70 25.86 -24.25
CA PRO A 698 -19.67 24.39 -24.15
C PRO A 698 -18.76 23.71 -25.18
N ALA A 699 -18.58 24.34 -26.34
CA ALA A 699 -17.69 23.86 -27.41
C ALA A 699 -16.21 23.75 -26.99
N ALA A 700 -15.75 24.50 -25.98
CA ALA A 700 -14.37 24.41 -25.46
C ALA A 700 -14.01 23.03 -24.91
N LYS A 701 -15.00 22.23 -24.48
CA LYS A 701 -14.77 20.85 -24.02
C LYS A 701 -14.23 19.95 -25.12
N GLU A 702 -14.56 20.23 -26.37
CA GLU A 702 -14.10 19.48 -27.53
C GLU A 702 -12.76 20.01 -28.05
N ALA A 703 -12.68 21.32 -28.30
CA ALA A 703 -11.44 22.02 -28.61
C ALA A 703 -11.58 23.54 -28.45
N LEU A 704 -10.47 24.19 -28.14
CA LEU A 704 -10.37 25.65 -28.05
C LEU A 704 -10.14 26.27 -29.43
N ALA A 705 -10.78 27.41 -29.68
CA ALA A 705 -10.55 28.27 -30.84
C ALA A 705 -10.08 29.66 -30.40
N PHE A 706 -9.13 30.23 -31.12
CA PHE A 706 -8.68 31.61 -30.96
C PHE A 706 -8.61 32.29 -32.32
N LYS A 707 -9.47 33.28 -32.55
CA LYS A 707 -9.38 34.17 -33.71
C LYS A 707 -8.45 35.32 -33.37
N LEU A 708 -7.34 35.41 -34.09
CA LEU A 708 -6.25 36.33 -33.83
C LEU A 708 -6.17 37.40 -34.91
N ASP A 709 -5.91 38.63 -34.50
CA ASP A 709 -5.43 39.69 -35.37
C ASP A 709 -3.94 39.49 -35.65
N SER A 710 -3.60 38.91 -36.81
CA SER A 710 -2.21 38.57 -37.14
C SER A 710 -1.27 39.79 -37.16
N ALA A 711 -1.79 41.00 -37.38
CA ALA A 711 -0.99 42.23 -37.33
C ALA A 711 -0.60 42.62 -35.90
N ARG A 712 -1.32 42.13 -34.89
CA ARG A 712 -1.07 42.39 -33.46
C ARG A 712 -0.26 41.29 -32.77
N VAL A 713 -0.06 40.14 -33.43
CA VAL A 713 0.76 39.04 -32.91
C VAL A 713 2.25 39.40 -33.02
N PRO A 714 3.01 39.41 -31.91
CA PRO A 714 4.43 39.77 -31.94
C PRO A 714 5.28 38.80 -32.77
N GLY A 715 6.19 39.33 -33.58
CA GLY A 715 7.22 38.54 -34.27
C GLY A 715 6.71 37.64 -35.40
N LEU A 716 5.45 37.79 -35.84
CA LEU A 716 4.86 36.96 -36.87
C LEU A 716 5.55 37.19 -38.25
N PRO A 717 5.95 36.15 -38.99
CA PRO A 717 6.67 36.31 -40.26
C PRO A 717 5.75 36.77 -41.39
N ALA A 718 6.25 37.67 -42.23
CA ALA A 718 5.52 38.18 -43.40
C ALA A 718 5.33 37.11 -44.50
N PRO A 719 4.27 37.21 -45.34
CA PRO A 719 3.15 38.14 -45.25
C PRO A 719 2.19 37.75 -44.13
N LEU A 720 1.64 38.75 -43.46
CA LEU A 720 0.69 38.57 -42.38
C LEU A 720 -0.71 38.27 -42.96
N PRO A 721 -1.37 37.18 -42.56
CA PRO A 721 -2.78 36.98 -42.84
C PRO A 721 -3.61 38.13 -42.24
N TRP A 722 -4.79 38.38 -42.77
CA TRP A 722 -5.74 39.29 -42.12
C TRP A 722 -6.16 38.72 -40.76
N ARG A 723 -6.51 37.44 -40.70
CA ARG A 723 -6.84 36.73 -39.46
C ARG A 723 -6.28 35.31 -39.47
N GLU A 724 -5.88 34.84 -38.29
CA GLU A 724 -5.55 33.45 -38.03
C GLU A 724 -6.55 32.89 -37.03
N ILE A 725 -7.10 31.71 -37.30
CA ILE A 725 -7.90 30.98 -36.33
C ILE A 725 -7.08 29.78 -35.89
N TRP A 726 -6.58 29.81 -34.66
CA TRP A 726 -5.86 28.72 -34.02
C TRP A 726 -6.85 27.79 -33.31
N VAL A 727 -6.72 26.48 -33.53
CA VAL A 727 -7.53 25.44 -32.89
C VAL A 727 -6.62 24.51 -32.10
N TYR A 728 -7.04 24.20 -30.88
CA TYR A 728 -6.26 23.43 -29.92
C TYR A 728 -7.12 22.47 -29.08
N SER A 729 -6.77 21.18 -29.08
CA SER A 729 -7.22 20.19 -28.08
C SER A 729 -6.18 19.10 -27.91
N PRO A 730 -6.30 18.18 -26.94
CA PRO A 730 -5.44 17.00 -26.84
C PRO A 730 -5.43 16.10 -28.10
N ARG A 731 -6.46 16.19 -28.95
CA ARG A 731 -6.57 15.38 -30.19
C ARG A 731 -6.13 16.11 -31.45
N VAL A 732 -6.29 17.43 -31.53
CA VAL A 732 -5.99 18.19 -32.76
C VAL A 732 -5.31 19.52 -32.48
N GLU A 733 -4.31 19.85 -33.30
CA GLU A 733 -3.81 21.21 -33.49
C GLU A 733 -4.17 21.65 -34.91
N GLY A 734 -4.67 22.86 -35.09
CA GLY A 734 -5.08 23.32 -36.41
C GLY A 734 -5.03 24.82 -36.56
N ILE A 735 -4.92 25.27 -37.80
CA ILE A 735 -4.90 26.69 -38.12
C ILE A 735 -5.67 26.97 -39.40
N HIS A 736 -6.41 28.08 -39.41
CA HIS A 736 -7.04 28.60 -40.61
C HIS A 736 -6.63 30.06 -40.85
N LEU A 737 -6.00 30.31 -41.99
CA LEU A 737 -5.44 31.60 -42.38
C LEU A 737 -6.32 32.26 -43.43
N ARG A 738 -6.73 33.50 -43.19
CA ARG A 738 -7.55 34.30 -44.12
C ARG A 738 -6.79 35.54 -44.54
N ALA A 739 -6.80 35.86 -45.83
CA ALA A 739 -6.24 37.10 -46.35
C ALA A 739 -7.26 38.26 -46.40
N GLY A 740 -8.51 38.06 -45.94
CA GLY A 740 -9.54 39.10 -45.84
C GLY A 740 -10.91 38.55 -45.39
N PRO A 741 -11.93 39.43 -45.27
CA PRO A 741 -13.26 39.10 -44.74
C PRO A 741 -14.06 38.14 -45.64
N VAL A 742 -13.87 38.17 -46.94
CA VAL A 742 -14.48 37.20 -47.86
C VAL A 742 -13.36 36.42 -48.53
N ALA A 743 -13.04 35.25 -47.97
CA ALA A 743 -11.91 34.43 -48.37
C ALA A 743 -12.29 32.96 -48.45
N ARG A 744 -11.75 32.25 -49.44
CA ARG A 744 -12.01 30.81 -49.67
C ARG A 744 -10.73 30.02 -49.81
N GLY A 745 -10.71 28.80 -49.28
CA GLY A 745 -9.68 27.82 -49.61
C GLY A 745 -9.84 26.50 -48.89
N GLY A 746 -9.02 25.53 -49.30
CA GLY A 746 -9.13 24.16 -48.79
C GLY A 746 -8.45 23.92 -47.44
N LEU A 747 -8.84 22.83 -46.79
CA LEU A 747 -8.27 22.35 -45.53
C LEU A 747 -7.36 21.14 -45.75
N ARG A 748 -6.13 21.21 -45.27
CA ARG A 748 -5.11 20.18 -45.44
C ARG A 748 -4.92 19.36 -44.17
N TRP A 749 -4.91 18.03 -44.30
CA TRP A 749 -4.35 17.17 -43.27
C TRP A 749 -2.82 17.21 -43.40
N SER A 750 -2.15 17.81 -42.41
CA SER A 750 -0.69 17.90 -42.37
C SER A 750 -0.10 16.78 -41.50
N ASP A 751 1.05 16.25 -41.93
CA ASP A 751 1.92 15.37 -41.17
C ASP A 751 3.04 16.14 -40.43
N ARG A 752 3.12 17.47 -40.65
CA ARG A 752 4.17 18.35 -40.12
C ARG A 752 3.80 18.91 -38.75
N ARG A 753 4.08 18.17 -37.68
CA ARG A 753 3.77 18.60 -36.31
C ARG A 753 4.31 19.99 -35.97
N ASP A 754 5.60 20.25 -36.21
CA ASP A 754 6.28 21.42 -35.65
C ASP A 754 6.18 22.70 -36.50
N ASP A 755 5.76 22.60 -37.77
CA ASP A 755 5.75 23.76 -38.67
C ASP A 755 4.67 23.75 -39.77
N PHE A 756 3.56 23.04 -39.57
CA PHE A 756 2.44 23.03 -40.52
C PHE A 756 1.91 24.44 -40.83
N ARG A 757 1.98 25.42 -39.90
CA ARG A 757 1.58 26.80 -40.23
C ARG A 757 2.37 27.37 -41.42
N THR A 758 3.66 27.07 -41.54
CA THR A 758 4.49 27.53 -42.66
C THR A 758 4.01 26.92 -43.99
N GLU A 759 3.64 25.64 -43.98
CA GLU A 759 3.02 24.97 -45.12
C GLU A 759 1.69 25.63 -45.51
N ILE A 760 0.80 25.83 -44.54
CA ILE A 760 -0.53 26.42 -44.77
C ILE A 760 -0.40 27.88 -45.25
N LEU A 761 0.55 28.65 -44.71
CA LEU A 761 0.82 30.01 -45.15
C LEU A 761 1.30 30.06 -46.61
N GLY A 762 2.20 29.16 -47.01
CA GLY A 762 2.64 29.04 -48.40
C GLY A 762 1.48 28.74 -49.35
N LEU A 763 0.58 27.85 -48.96
CA LEU A 763 -0.61 27.49 -49.74
C LEU A 763 -1.65 28.61 -49.79
N MET A 764 -1.84 29.37 -48.70
CA MET A 764 -2.70 30.56 -48.68
C MET A 764 -2.19 31.63 -49.66
N LYS A 765 -0.86 31.85 -49.73
CA LYS A 765 -0.27 32.79 -50.71
C LYS A 765 -0.61 32.40 -52.14
N ALA A 766 -0.50 31.11 -52.48
CA ALA A 766 -0.87 30.62 -53.80
C ALA A 766 -2.37 30.81 -54.10
N GLN A 767 -3.24 30.55 -53.10
CA GLN A 767 -4.69 30.75 -53.22
C GLN A 767 -5.09 32.21 -53.45
N ARG A 768 -4.36 33.16 -52.87
CA ARG A 768 -4.62 34.60 -53.08
C ARG A 768 -4.50 35.00 -54.54
N VAL A 769 -3.54 34.43 -55.27
CA VAL A 769 -3.36 34.68 -56.71
C VAL A 769 -4.37 33.87 -57.54
N LYS A 770 -4.65 32.63 -57.14
CA LYS A 770 -5.58 31.73 -57.85
C LYS A 770 -7.03 32.24 -57.84
N ASN A 771 -7.49 32.79 -56.72
CA ASN A 771 -8.91 33.13 -56.54
C ASN A 771 -9.25 34.56 -56.95
N ALA A 772 -8.28 35.39 -57.34
CA ALA A 772 -8.46 36.83 -57.61
C ALA A 772 -9.54 37.15 -58.66
N VAL A 773 -9.96 36.17 -59.47
CA VAL A 773 -11.01 36.29 -60.50
C VAL A 773 -12.40 35.86 -60.00
N ILE A 774 -12.51 35.11 -58.88
CA ILE A 774 -13.75 34.45 -58.41
C ILE A 774 -14.21 34.98 -57.04
N VAL A 775 -13.30 35.21 -56.10
CA VAL A 775 -13.58 35.80 -54.78
C VAL A 775 -12.49 36.81 -54.44
N PRO A 776 -12.75 37.83 -53.58
CA PRO A 776 -11.83 38.94 -53.38
C PRO A 776 -10.42 38.54 -52.93
N THR A 777 -10.29 37.42 -52.21
CA THR A 777 -8.99 36.94 -51.72
C THR A 777 -9.01 35.44 -51.34
N GLY A 778 -7.86 34.91 -50.93
CA GLY A 778 -7.66 33.50 -50.59
C GLY A 778 -7.65 33.20 -49.08
N ALA A 779 -8.02 31.97 -48.73
CA ALA A 779 -7.81 31.39 -47.41
C ALA A 779 -7.10 30.04 -47.54
N LYS A 780 -6.62 29.50 -46.42
CA LYS A 780 -6.17 28.11 -46.33
C LYS A 780 -6.22 27.66 -44.88
N GLY A 781 -6.64 26.43 -44.64
CA GLY A 781 -6.47 25.82 -43.32
C GLY A 781 -5.69 24.52 -43.38
N GLY A 782 -5.27 24.06 -42.22
CA GLY A 782 -4.76 22.73 -42.03
C GLY A 782 -4.76 22.32 -40.57
N PHE A 783 -4.74 21.01 -40.36
CA PHE A 783 -4.81 20.40 -39.04
C PHE A 783 -3.82 19.23 -38.95
N TYR A 784 -3.39 18.97 -37.72
CA TYR A 784 -2.49 17.91 -37.32
C TYR A 784 -3.18 17.07 -36.23
N PRO A 785 -3.62 15.84 -36.55
CA PRO A 785 -4.11 14.88 -35.57
C PRO A 785 -2.98 14.38 -34.66
N LYS A 786 -3.15 14.50 -33.34
CA LYS A 786 -2.11 14.18 -32.35
C LYS A 786 -2.13 12.73 -31.88
N MET A 787 -3.28 12.06 -31.97
CA MET A 787 -3.50 10.72 -31.42
C MET A 787 -3.57 9.62 -32.50
N LEU A 788 -2.86 9.80 -33.61
CA LEU A 788 -2.87 8.83 -34.70
C LEU A 788 -2.19 7.52 -34.27
N PRO A 789 -2.89 6.36 -34.35
CA PRO A 789 -2.25 5.06 -34.16
C PRO A 789 -1.24 4.79 -35.27
N SER A 790 -0.35 3.80 -35.09
CA SER A 790 0.58 3.42 -36.15
C SER A 790 -0.18 2.85 -37.35
N PRO A 791 -0.04 3.44 -38.56
CA PRO A 791 -0.71 2.91 -39.76
C PRO A 791 -0.16 1.55 -40.19
N ALA A 792 1.00 1.13 -39.69
CA ALA A 792 1.53 -0.22 -39.89
C ALA A 792 0.82 -1.26 -39.00
N THR A 793 0.18 -0.83 -37.91
CA THR A 793 -0.53 -1.69 -36.97
C THR A 793 -2.03 -1.72 -37.26
N ASP A 794 -2.64 -0.56 -37.47
CA ASP A 794 -4.07 -0.44 -37.74
C ASP A 794 -4.34 0.79 -38.64
N ARG A 795 -4.48 0.52 -39.94
CA ARG A 795 -4.72 1.55 -40.95
C ARG A 795 -6.13 2.13 -40.88
N ASP A 796 -7.11 1.34 -40.47
CA ASP A 796 -8.50 1.77 -40.40
C ASP A 796 -8.69 2.71 -39.19
N ALA A 797 -8.11 2.37 -38.04
CA ALA A 797 -8.09 3.26 -36.88
C ALA A 797 -7.33 4.56 -37.16
N TRP A 798 -6.23 4.51 -37.92
CA TRP A 798 -5.49 5.71 -38.35
C TRP A 798 -6.38 6.65 -39.18
N PHE A 799 -7.11 6.11 -40.15
CA PHE A 799 -8.00 6.90 -40.99
C PHE A 799 -9.22 7.43 -40.22
N ALA A 800 -9.77 6.62 -39.31
CA ALA A 800 -10.87 7.02 -38.44
C ALA A 800 -10.49 8.19 -37.53
N GLU A 801 -9.34 8.13 -36.86
CA GLU A 801 -8.85 9.22 -36.00
C GLU A 801 -8.58 10.51 -36.79
N GLY A 802 -7.97 10.40 -37.97
CA GLY A 802 -7.75 11.55 -38.84
C GLY A 802 -9.06 12.20 -39.30
N THR A 803 -10.07 11.38 -39.60
CA THR A 803 -11.41 11.85 -39.96
C THR A 803 -12.08 12.54 -38.77
N GLU A 804 -11.99 11.97 -37.56
CA GLU A 804 -12.58 12.59 -36.36
C GLU A 804 -11.87 13.90 -35.99
N SER A 805 -10.54 13.95 -36.10
CA SER A 805 -9.76 15.18 -35.92
C SER A 805 -10.18 16.29 -36.91
N TYR A 806 -10.51 15.92 -38.16
CA TYR A 806 -11.08 16.86 -39.13
C TYR A 806 -12.46 17.38 -38.68
N ARG A 807 -13.33 16.49 -38.17
CA ARG A 807 -14.65 16.88 -37.67
C ARG A 807 -14.54 17.85 -36.49
N ILE A 808 -13.67 17.54 -35.51
CA ILE A 808 -13.36 18.42 -34.37
C ILE A 808 -12.90 19.78 -34.87
N PHE A 809 -11.98 19.82 -35.83
CA PHE A 809 -11.46 21.06 -36.39
C PHE A 809 -12.58 21.93 -37.01
N ILE A 810 -13.44 21.34 -37.86
CA ILE A 810 -14.59 22.06 -38.45
C ILE A 810 -15.57 22.56 -37.39
N ARG A 811 -16.01 21.68 -36.49
CA ARG A 811 -16.94 22.03 -35.39
C ARG A 811 -16.41 23.18 -34.55
N THR A 812 -15.10 23.22 -34.35
CA THR A 812 -14.43 24.25 -33.55
C THR A 812 -14.32 25.58 -34.30
N LEU A 813 -13.98 25.56 -35.59
CA LEU A 813 -13.99 26.78 -36.43
C LEU A 813 -15.40 27.41 -36.49
N LEU A 814 -16.44 26.59 -36.65
CA LEU A 814 -17.82 27.06 -36.65
C LEU A 814 -18.27 27.60 -35.28
N SER A 815 -17.67 27.17 -34.17
CA SER A 815 -18.06 27.62 -32.82
C SER A 815 -17.77 29.10 -32.54
N ILE A 816 -16.96 29.77 -33.36
CA ILE A 816 -16.62 31.19 -33.22
C ILE A 816 -16.96 32.02 -34.47
N THR A 817 -17.62 31.40 -35.44
CA THR A 817 -18.03 32.02 -36.71
C THR A 817 -19.48 32.49 -36.58
N ASP A 818 -19.81 33.67 -37.11
CA ASP A 818 -21.20 34.14 -37.11
C ASP A 818 -22.04 33.33 -38.10
N ASN A 819 -23.35 33.23 -37.87
CA ASN A 819 -24.29 32.60 -38.77
C ASN A 819 -25.22 33.63 -39.42
N ILE A 820 -25.95 33.25 -40.48
CA ILE A 820 -27.01 34.08 -41.07
C ILE A 820 -28.35 33.37 -40.87
N VAL A 821 -29.22 33.94 -40.04
CA VAL A 821 -30.56 33.40 -39.78
C VAL A 821 -31.58 34.42 -40.24
N SER A 822 -32.45 34.02 -41.18
CA SER A 822 -33.47 34.91 -41.79
C SER A 822 -32.89 36.23 -42.32
N GLY A 823 -31.71 36.17 -42.96
CA GLY A 823 -31.04 37.33 -43.57
C GLY A 823 -30.33 38.27 -42.58
N LYS A 824 -30.24 37.92 -41.29
CA LYS A 824 -29.50 38.70 -40.27
C LYS A 824 -28.32 37.91 -39.74
N VAL A 825 -27.23 38.62 -39.46
CA VAL A 825 -26.05 38.03 -38.80
C VAL A 825 -26.39 37.74 -37.33
N VAL A 826 -26.06 36.52 -36.88
CA VAL A 826 -26.23 36.05 -35.51
C VAL A 826 -24.87 35.59 -34.99
N HIS A 827 -24.46 36.13 -33.84
CA HIS A 827 -23.21 35.78 -33.20
C HIS A 827 -23.29 34.42 -32.47
N PRO A 828 -22.18 33.67 -32.37
CA PRO A 828 -22.16 32.41 -31.64
C PRO A 828 -22.37 32.60 -30.13
N ASP A 829 -23.13 31.68 -29.54
CA ASP A 829 -23.39 31.67 -28.10
C ASP A 829 -22.11 31.46 -27.28
N GLY A 830 -21.98 32.18 -26.17
CA GLY A 830 -20.84 32.03 -25.27
C GLY A 830 -19.52 32.61 -25.80
N VAL A 831 -19.55 33.50 -26.79
CA VAL A 831 -18.37 34.15 -27.39
C VAL A 831 -18.49 35.67 -27.33
N ALA A 832 -17.49 36.35 -26.78
CA ALA A 832 -17.37 37.80 -26.88
C ALA A 832 -16.88 38.22 -28.28
N ILE A 833 -17.54 39.21 -28.88
CA ILE A 833 -17.29 39.66 -30.26
C ILE A 833 -16.55 41.01 -30.25
N LEU A 834 -15.26 41.01 -30.59
CA LEU A 834 -14.41 42.22 -30.55
C LEU A 834 -14.02 42.76 -31.94
N ASP A 835 -14.53 42.16 -33.02
CA ASP A 835 -14.11 42.45 -34.41
C ASP A 835 -15.25 42.64 -35.41
N GLY A 836 -16.48 42.86 -34.94
CA GLY A 836 -17.66 43.09 -35.78
C GLY A 836 -18.24 41.80 -36.39
N GLU A 837 -19.11 41.94 -37.40
CA GLU A 837 -19.75 40.80 -38.08
C GLU A 837 -18.78 40.04 -38.99
N ASP A 838 -18.78 38.71 -38.91
CA ASP A 838 -17.98 37.81 -39.74
C ASP A 838 -18.69 36.46 -40.03
N PRO A 839 -19.76 36.47 -40.85
CA PRO A 839 -20.55 35.27 -41.15
C PRO A 839 -20.00 34.41 -42.29
N TYR A 840 -18.99 34.89 -43.02
CA TYR A 840 -18.51 34.25 -44.24
C TYR A 840 -17.37 33.27 -43.96
N PHE A 841 -17.69 31.97 -43.96
CA PHE A 841 -16.72 30.89 -43.82
C PHE A 841 -17.04 29.75 -44.80
N VAL A 842 -16.14 29.50 -45.75
CA VAL A 842 -16.28 28.49 -46.80
C VAL A 842 -15.01 27.66 -46.86
N VAL A 843 -15.16 26.33 -46.89
CA VAL A 843 -14.04 25.38 -46.96
C VAL A 843 -14.04 24.64 -48.30
N ALA A 844 -12.95 23.97 -48.61
CA ALA A 844 -12.83 23.11 -49.80
C ALA A 844 -11.96 21.89 -49.50
N ALA A 845 -12.08 20.84 -50.31
CA ALA A 845 -11.16 19.72 -50.25
C ALA A 845 -9.73 20.12 -50.64
N ASP A 846 -8.74 19.48 -50.02
CA ASP A 846 -7.32 19.54 -50.37
C ASP A 846 -6.65 18.17 -50.21
N LYS A 847 -5.31 18.12 -50.25
CA LYS A 847 -4.55 16.89 -50.05
C LYS A 847 -4.87 16.30 -48.67
N GLY A 848 -5.21 15.01 -48.64
CA GLY A 848 -5.58 14.28 -47.42
C GLY A 848 -7.04 14.47 -46.99
N THR A 849 -7.83 15.30 -47.67
CA THR A 849 -9.25 15.59 -47.32
C THR A 849 -10.19 15.48 -48.53
N ALA A 850 -9.76 14.83 -49.61
CA ALA A 850 -10.50 14.76 -50.87
C ALA A 850 -11.93 14.20 -50.72
N THR A 851 -12.12 13.22 -49.83
CA THR A 851 -13.43 12.61 -49.51
C THR A 851 -14.17 13.30 -48.36
N PHE A 852 -13.61 14.36 -47.77
CA PHE A 852 -14.14 15.00 -46.55
C PHE A 852 -15.06 16.19 -46.81
N SER A 853 -15.36 16.51 -48.08
CA SER A 853 -16.30 17.59 -48.42
C SER A 853 -17.71 17.28 -47.90
N ASP A 854 -18.18 16.05 -48.08
CA ASP A 854 -19.47 15.60 -47.56
C ASP A 854 -19.51 15.64 -46.03
N VAL A 855 -18.40 15.32 -45.37
CA VAL A 855 -18.26 15.40 -43.91
C VAL A 855 -18.43 16.84 -43.41
N ALA A 856 -17.78 17.81 -44.07
CA ALA A 856 -17.90 19.22 -43.69
C ALA A 856 -19.31 19.77 -43.94
N ASN A 857 -19.93 19.42 -45.07
CA ASN A 857 -21.32 19.81 -45.38
C ASN A 857 -22.32 19.22 -44.37
N ALA A 858 -22.16 17.95 -43.98
CA ALA A 858 -22.99 17.34 -42.96
C ALA A 858 -22.91 18.08 -41.61
N ILE A 859 -21.71 18.51 -41.20
CA ILE A 859 -21.53 19.29 -39.96
C ILE A 859 -22.18 20.68 -40.08
N ALA A 860 -22.05 21.34 -41.23
CA ALA A 860 -22.69 22.63 -41.47
C ALA A 860 -24.22 22.53 -41.38
N ILE A 861 -24.81 21.48 -41.95
CA ILE A 861 -26.25 21.18 -41.87
C ILE A 861 -26.67 20.88 -40.42
N GLU A 862 -25.93 20.01 -39.72
CA GLU A 862 -26.20 19.67 -38.30
C GLU A 862 -26.22 20.92 -37.41
N ARG A 863 -25.34 21.90 -37.69
CA ARG A 863 -25.27 23.17 -36.97
C ARG A 863 -26.16 24.27 -37.53
N ASN A 864 -27.02 23.97 -38.51
CA ASN A 864 -27.88 24.94 -39.20
C ASN A 864 -27.09 26.16 -39.72
N PHE A 865 -25.86 25.95 -40.18
CA PHE A 865 -25.04 27.01 -40.77
C PHE A 865 -25.63 27.41 -42.13
N TRP A 866 -25.72 28.71 -42.39
CA TRP A 866 -26.50 29.28 -43.50
C TRP A 866 -26.09 28.80 -44.90
N LEU A 867 -24.85 28.36 -45.08
CA LEU A 867 -24.36 27.80 -46.33
C LEU A 867 -24.78 26.33 -46.56
N GLY A 868 -25.21 25.61 -45.52
CA GLY A 868 -25.70 24.24 -45.64
C GLY A 868 -24.75 23.31 -46.41
N ASP A 869 -25.26 22.70 -47.48
CA ASP A 869 -24.54 21.81 -48.39
C ASP A 869 -23.58 22.54 -49.35
N ALA A 870 -23.58 23.88 -49.36
CA ALA A 870 -22.63 24.71 -50.09
C ALA A 870 -21.45 25.19 -49.22
N PHE A 871 -21.35 24.74 -47.95
CA PHE A 871 -20.28 25.12 -47.03
C PHE A 871 -18.89 24.65 -47.50
N ALA A 872 -18.80 23.42 -48.01
CA ALA A 872 -17.62 22.82 -48.57
C ALA A 872 -17.79 22.57 -50.07
N SER A 873 -16.89 23.12 -50.89
CA SER A 873 -16.94 22.85 -52.33
C SER A 873 -16.30 21.51 -52.69
N GLY A 874 -17.08 20.64 -53.34
CA GLY A 874 -16.72 19.25 -53.68
C GLY A 874 -17.68 18.25 -53.03
N GLY A 875 -17.49 16.94 -53.25
CA GLY A 875 -18.35 15.89 -52.67
C GLY A 875 -19.54 15.49 -53.55
N SER A 876 -20.44 14.70 -52.99
CA SER A 876 -21.56 14.02 -53.69
C SER A 876 -22.60 14.97 -54.31
N VAL A 877 -22.72 16.20 -53.80
CA VAL A 877 -23.67 17.23 -54.27
C VAL A 877 -23.02 18.22 -55.26
N GLY A 878 -21.69 18.21 -55.40
CA GLY A 878 -20.94 19.09 -56.29
C GLY A 878 -20.62 18.49 -57.67
N TYR A 879 -20.08 19.30 -58.58
CA TYR A 879 -19.57 18.80 -59.87
C TYR A 879 -18.27 17.99 -59.67
N ASP A 880 -18.22 16.76 -60.18
CA ASP A 880 -16.98 15.98 -60.20
C ASP A 880 -16.00 16.58 -61.22
N HIS A 881 -15.09 17.39 -60.71
CA HIS A 881 -14.12 18.12 -61.53
C HIS A 881 -13.20 17.20 -62.34
N LYS A 882 -12.93 15.97 -61.88
CA LYS A 882 -12.05 15.00 -62.54
C LYS A 882 -12.82 14.19 -63.60
N ALA A 883 -14.02 13.70 -63.27
CA ALA A 883 -14.86 13.00 -64.23
C ALA A 883 -15.32 13.91 -65.38
N MET A 884 -15.58 15.19 -65.09
CA MET A 884 -15.97 16.18 -66.10
C MET A 884 -14.77 16.85 -66.79
N GLY A 885 -13.54 16.62 -66.31
CA GLY A 885 -12.31 17.20 -66.84
C GLY A 885 -12.30 18.73 -66.83
N ILE A 886 -12.91 19.36 -65.82
CA ILE A 886 -13.14 20.82 -65.79
C ILE A 886 -11.80 21.58 -65.81
N THR A 887 -10.82 21.12 -65.04
CA THR A 887 -9.48 21.72 -64.99
C THR A 887 -8.77 21.58 -66.34
N ALA A 888 -8.79 20.37 -66.92
CA ALA A 888 -8.22 20.10 -68.24
C ALA A 888 -8.86 20.98 -69.32
N ARG A 889 -10.19 21.12 -69.34
CA ARG A 889 -10.91 21.99 -70.28
C ARG A 889 -10.49 23.45 -70.15
N GLY A 890 -10.42 23.97 -68.93
CA GLY A 890 -9.98 25.35 -68.69
C GLY A 890 -8.53 25.59 -69.10
N ALA A 891 -7.62 24.67 -68.74
CA ALA A 891 -6.23 24.71 -69.17
C ALA A 891 -6.11 24.63 -70.70
N TRP A 892 -6.87 23.73 -71.33
CA TRP A 892 -6.86 23.54 -72.78
C TRP A 892 -7.38 24.73 -73.57
N VAL A 893 -8.37 25.46 -73.04
CA VAL A 893 -8.79 26.75 -73.62
C VAL A 893 -7.63 27.75 -73.62
N SER A 894 -6.82 27.77 -72.55
CA SER A 894 -5.63 28.63 -72.48
C SER A 894 -4.56 28.21 -73.49
N VAL A 895 -4.31 26.90 -73.63
CA VAL A 895 -3.39 26.34 -74.63
C VAL A 895 -3.87 26.67 -76.05
N ARG A 896 -5.15 26.44 -76.36
CA ARG A 896 -5.76 26.79 -77.64
C ARG A 896 -5.61 28.27 -77.94
N ARG A 897 -5.91 29.13 -76.96
CA ARG A 897 -5.78 30.58 -77.12
C ARG A 897 -4.32 30.97 -77.41
N HIS A 898 -3.37 30.41 -76.67
CA HIS A 898 -1.96 30.71 -76.84
C HIS A 898 -1.43 30.32 -78.22
N PHE A 899 -1.73 29.12 -78.69
CA PHE A 899 -1.33 28.68 -80.03
C PHE A 899 -2.07 29.44 -81.14
N LEU A 900 -3.33 29.81 -80.92
CA LEU A 900 -4.07 30.64 -81.86
C LEU A 900 -3.43 32.03 -82.02
N GLU A 901 -2.89 32.61 -80.95
CA GLU A 901 -2.11 33.86 -80.99
C GLU A 901 -0.78 33.70 -81.75
N MET A 902 -0.27 32.47 -81.84
CA MET A 902 0.89 32.11 -82.65
C MET A 902 0.51 31.68 -84.08
N GLY A 903 -0.78 31.76 -84.44
CA GLY A 903 -1.29 31.42 -85.78
C GLY A 903 -1.47 29.94 -86.04
N VAL A 904 -1.48 29.08 -85.01
CA VAL A 904 -1.64 27.62 -85.13
C VAL A 904 -2.96 27.19 -84.48
N ASP A 905 -3.86 26.56 -85.24
CA ASP A 905 -5.08 25.97 -84.68
C ASP A 905 -4.87 24.51 -84.28
N ILE A 906 -4.47 24.30 -83.02
CA ILE A 906 -4.21 22.97 -82.45
C ILE A 906 -5.42 22.04 -82.37
N GLN A 907 -6.61 22.47 -82.83
CA GLN A 907 -7.78 21.62 -82.98
C GLN A 907 -7.85 20.95 -84.36
N SER A 908 -7.21 21.53 -85.37
CA SER A 908 -7.26 21.07 -86.75
C SER A 908 -5.88 20.79 -87.36
N GLU A 909 -4.83 21.46 -86.86
CA GLU A 909 -3.45 21.29 -87.31
C GLU A 909 -2.67 20.31 -86.43
N PRO A 910 -1.95 19.32 -87.00
CA PRO A 910 -1.18 18.37 -86.22
C PRO A 910 -0.07 19.02 -85.39
N VAL A 911 -0.03 18.73 -84.09
CA VAL A 911 1.00 19.24 -83.18
C VAL A 911 1.63 18.13 -82.33
N THR A 912 2.96 18.15 -82.24
CA THR A 912 3.72 17.17 -81.48
C THR A 912 3.80 17.56 -80.00
N VAL A 913 3.48 16.63 -79.10
CA VAL A 913 3.44 16.88 -77.65
C VAL A 913 4.31 15.85 -76.92
N ALA A 914 5.10 16.32 -75.97
CA ALA A 914 5.76 15.50 -74.97
C ALA A 914 5.19 15.84 -73.59
N GLY A 915 4.58 14.86 -72.94
CA GLY A 915 3.84 15.01 -71.69
C GLY A 915 4.65 14.69 -70.44
N CYS A 916 4.47 15.48 -69.38
CA CYS A 916 4.95 15.15 -68.03
C CYS A 916 3.74 15.09 -67.08
N GLY A 917 3.42 13.89 -66.59
CA GLY A 917 2.26 13.64 -65.76
C GLY A 917 1.67 12.25 -65.99
N ASP A 918 0.86 11.81 -65.03
CA ASP A 918 0.17 10.52 -65.07
C ASP A 918 -0.89 10.51 -66.19
N MET A 919 -0.90 9.48 -67.04
CA MET A 919 -1.89 9.33 -68.14
C MET A 919 -3.32 9.23 -67.58
N SER A 920 -3.49 8.77 -66.34
CA SER A 920 -4.76 8.72 -65.61
C SER A 920 -5.10 10.02 -64.85
N GLY A 921 -4.25 11.05 -65.00
CA GLY A 921 -4.35 12.33 -64.33
C GLY A 921 -5.39 13.28 -64.94
N ASP A 922 -5.98 14.14 -64.09
CA ASP A 922 -7.05 15.07 -64.48
C ASP A 922 -6.61 16.09 -65.56
N VAL A 923 -5.41 16.65 -65.46
CA VAL A 923 -4.98 17.74 -66.36
C VAL A 923 -4.33 17.19 -67.62
N PHE A 924 -3.34 16.30 -67.47
CA PHE A 924 -2.59 15.76 -68.60
C PHE A 924 -3.44 14.80 -69.44
N GLY A 925 -3.96 13.73 -68.83
CA GLY A 925 -4.72 12.68 -69.53
C GLY A 925 -5.97 13.22 -70.23
N ASN A 926 -6.86 13.87 -69.49
CA ASN A 926 -8.06 14.49 -70.10
C ASN A 926 -7.68 15.58 -71.10
N GLY A 927 -6.60 16.33 -70.88
CA GLY A 927 -6.13 17.38 -71.77
C GLY A 927 -5.76 16.87 -73.17
N MET A 928 -5.06 15.73 -73.24
CA MET A 928 -4.69 15.10 -74.52
C MET A 928 -5.90 14.60 -75.32
N LEU A 929 -7.05 14.38 -74.67
CA LEU A 929 -8.29 13.97 -75.34
C LEU A 929 -9.11 15.15 -75.91
N LEU A 930 -8.72 16.40 -75.60
CA LEU A 930 -9.45 17.60 -76.03
C LEU A 930 -9.07 18.08 -77.45
N SER A 931 -8.17 17.37 -78.14
CA SER A 931 -7.91 17.58 -79.57
C SER A 931 -7.57 16.26 -80.27
N LYS A 932 -8.13 16.08 -81.47
CA LYS A 932 -7.81 14.95 -82.35
C LYS A 932 -6.56 15.18 -83.20
N ALA A 933 -5.95 16.36 -83.11
CA ALA A 933 -4.77 16.74 -83.90
C ALA A 933 -3.45 16.54 -83.12
N ILE A 934 -3.49 16.02 -81.90
CA ILE A 934 -2.29 15.84 -81.08
C ILE A 934 -1.52 14.59 -81.51
N LYS A 935 -0.21 14.75 -81.66
CA LYS A 935 0.78 13.69 -81.83
C LYS A 935 1.58 13.54 -80.53
N LEU A 936 1.13 12.68 -79.61
CA LEU A 936 1.82 12.45 -78.34
C LEU A 936 3.04 11.56 -78.55
N VAL A 937 4.23 12.15 -78.63
CA VAL A 937 5.46 11.39 -78.95
C VAL A 937 6.19 10.84 -77.73
N ALA A 938 5.92 11.43 -76.57
CA ALA A 938 6.49 10.98 -75.31
C ALA A 938 5.56 11.35 -74.16
N ALA A 939 5.51 10.53 -73.12
CA ALA A 939 4.75 10.82 -71.92
C ALA A 939 5.41 10.12 -70.72
N PHE A 940 5.66 10.82 -69.62
CA PHE A 940 6.31 10.21 -68.47
C PHE A 940 5.78 10.70 -67.14
N ASP A 941 5.76 9.80 -66.15
CA ASP A 941 5.52 10.12 -64.75
C ASP A 941 6.45 9.31 -63.83
N HIS A 942 6.13 9.27 -62.54
CA HIS A 942 6.91 8.52 -61.55
C HIS A 942 6.77 7.00 -61.64
N ARG A 943 5.87 6.49 -62.49
CA ARG A 943 5.57 5.07 -62.65
C ARG A 943 5.98 4.56 -64.03
N HIS A 944 5.69 5.31 -65.09
CA HIS A 944 5.72 4.84 -66.47
C HIS A 944 6.37 5.86 -67.41
N ILE A 945 7.02 5.36 -68.47
CA ILE A 945 7.54 6.14 -69.59
C ILE A 945 6.95 5.55 -70.87
N PHE A 946 6.26 6.39 -71.64
CA PHE A 946 5.70 6.12 -72.95
C PHE A 946 6.49 6.90 -74.01
N PHE A 947 6.78 6.24 -75.13
CA PHE A 947 7.44 6.85 -76.27
C PHE A 947 6.90 6.25 -77.56
N ASP A 948 6.40 7.10 -78.45
CA ASP A 948 5.99 6.75 -79.81
C ASP A 948 6.57 7.80 -80.76
N PRO A 949 7.59 7.48 -81.55
CA PRO A 949 8.24 8.46 -82.41
C PRO A 949 7.38 8.90 -83.61
N ASP A 950 6.32 8.18 -83.98
CA ASP A 950 5.45 8.54 -85.12
C ASP A 950 3.96 8.23 -84.86
N PRO A 951 3.33 8.94 -83.90
CA PRO A 951 1.95 8.67 -83.52
C PRO A 951 0.97 9.19 -84.58
N ASP A 952 0.01 8.36 -84.96
CA ASP A 952 -1.10 8.74 -85.84
C ASP A 952 -2.21 9.42 -85.01
N PRO A 953 -2.55 10.70 -85.25
CA PRO A 953 -3.62 11.39 -84.54
C PRO A 953 -5.00 10.72 -84.66
N ALA A 954 -5.24 9.91 -85.70
CA ALA A 954 -6.53 9.29 -85.97
C ALA A 954 -6.81 7.98 -85.19
N THR A 955 -5.78 7.29 -84.69
CA THR A 955 -5.90 6.02 -83.97
C THR A 955 -5.88 6.16 -82.45
N VAL A 956 -5.70 7.38 -81.93
CA VAL A 956 -5.70 7.67 -80.49
C VAL A 956 -7.12 7.55 -79.92
N THR A 957 -7.53 6.37 -79.48
CA THR A 957 -8.73 6.18 -78.64
C THR A 957 -8.34 5.85 -77.21
N GLY A 958 -9.04 6.43 -76.23
CA GLY A 958 -8.66 6.35 -74.80
C GLY A 958 -8.58 4.92 -74.22
N SER A 959 -9.05 3.91 -74.94
CA SER A 959 -8.98 2.49 -74.55
C SER A 959 -7.67 1.78 -74.88
N ASP A 960 -6.90 2.27 -75.86
CA ASP A 960 -5.70 1.54 -76.35
C ASP A 960 -4.46 1.74 -75.46
N TRP A 961 -4.53 2.65 -74.48
CA TRP A 961 -3.38 3.10 -73.69
C TRP A 961 -3.21 2.37 -72.34
N ILE A 962 -4.11 1.46 -71.98
CA ILE A 962 -4.15 0.83 -70.63
C ILE A 962 -3.53 -0.59 -70.61
N SER A 963 -3.25 -1.21 -71.76
CA SER A 963 -2.95 -2.67 -71.80
C SER A 963 -1.67 -3.08 -72.52
N THR A 964 -0.53 -2.39 -72.32
CA THR A 964 0.75 -2.94 -72.79
C THR A 964 1.91 -2.62 -71.84
N PRO A 965 2.38 -3.60 -71.04
CA PRO A 965 3.69 -3.50 -70.42
C PRO A 965 4.74 -3.77 -71.51
N ILE A 966 5.63 -2.81 -71.75
CA ILE A 966 6.85 -3.04 -72.51
C ILE A 966 7.88 -3.65 -71.55
N SER A 967 8.50 -4.75 -71.98
CA SER A 967 9.52 -5.53 -71.26
C SER A 967 10.75 -4.73 -70.83
#